data_AF-A0A1M6JYF6-F1
#
_entry.id   AF-A0A1M6JYF6-F1
#
_cell.length_a   1.000
_cell.length_b   1.000
_cell.length_c   1.000
_cell.angle_alpha   90.00
_cell.angle_beta   90.00
_cell.angle_gamma   90.00
#
_symmetry.space_group_name_H-M   'P 1'
#
loop_
_entity.id
_entity.type
_entity.pdbx_description
1 polymer ?
#
loop_
_entity_poly.entity_id
_entity_poly.type
_entity_poly.pdbx_seq_one_letter_code
_entity_poly.pdbx_strand_id
1 'polypeptide(L)'
;MSIFSNESGNAYGEVTFAGGKKYIGEFKDGKPHGKGAEFFSNGDRYEGEFKDGLRSGQGTKTYVNGDRYEGSFEEGKFHGYGIFSYSDGNKYEGEWIKGKPNGQGTRIFANGDKYVGGFRNYNFHGRGIWISANGDKYEGEFKDGKFNGLGTLHYRSGDKYEGKWEKGVFHGYGILTYADGTRKEGEFEDGKLKYGYENRYEEEFTKEKVKSVTHAVVSSPAIQEIRIFISSTFMDLNDERKYLMNRIFPVFAARLRRRGVDLNVIDLRWGIQPEERAAAGKCGERNINKNTLEICLKEVDRCYPFFIGIIGGRYGWIPELEDVDLETDFYKRNREKIASYLSQRKSMTEMEILFGTLERQDAPIDYRFYIGDEDVYQDSAENYAACARNRQVMQTLFKEAVTKQKALRKRLIGSGKACEKTFKNPASLGESILKDMEMLIEELEQQGKIPTVDLTEDELRLLEIISFEKQKTKGYVGREAEKILDRYLELLLGKTEQEEIQPLFITGPSGTGKSTMIARWSKRLEAYTQLKVIKIYIGLQNNITTQSNLIKQLLTSIKKEFGIEREIPQESELRIQFETWLSYINGPALIIIDGMDQLTDYSGSMGWIPASTHFPIGMIVTSTGSIRPGKRELPVNEYRITGFTTKEKENFINEYLIKSARSMSEEGRAALMGRTDELGNNPLFVYLILQELIRSGRKDIYSEDEIRQKNFSPDSVLGIITLLLSSHSMEELFIKLYTRYENDYGKHLTEQMLSLIELTRKGIYYKELVDLVSEEQGKSLSGTEFQSLFSVIEDNLIRISGKYAFHHAYLKNAVQKKYGDREREYREQMAAYFNQAIRKAPTEADLHHAEELTYHLARLGKWEELLDAVSNPKILYWMLSYYENEMSGYFKNFKEMGIGFSDFYEKIKDTIKTDVKLKDMLGWLFLVNGENELSIRLFEEQESETLHRYGEDEPNLWIMWEHLANAYLSKGEWDKAIGLFQKVEEKRGNAYREESQDLWTVRHGLAAAYLAKGEYDKAVGLFQRVAAEEEQKHGEENPGLWKTWNALAEALRGKGEFEEAINLLRKTIAKQEDRFGEDDPVLWTMWNNLANAYLSKGEWDKAIDLLQRVTAKREERYGTEFPGLWRSWSNLSSAYKEKGELEKSIELLQKVTEKQEQKYGDENPDLWTMWTNLALDYSENKEFDKAVGLLEKVMHKQEERFGEGYHDLWKTWACLSKVYTDKGEYEKAADFLHKAKVRKDK
;
A
#
# COMPACT_ATOMS: atom_id res chain seq x y z
N MET A 1 -43.66 -17.02 68.09
CA MET A 1 -42.35 -16.51 67.64
C MET A 1 -41.32 -17.32 68.40
N SER A 2 -40.60 -18.21 67.72
CA SER A 2 -39.55 -19.04 68.32
C SER A 2 -38.23 -18.52 67.77
N ILE A 3 -37.48 -17.76 68.57
CA ILE A 3 -36.21 -17.14 68.17
C ILE A 3 -35.09 -17.81 68.97
N PHE A 4 -34.06 -18.27 68.27
CA PHE A 4 -32.83 -18.80 68.85
C PHE A 4 -31.66 -17.88 68.47
N SER A 5 -30.83 -17.50 69.43
CA SER A 5 -29.59 -16.76 69.18
C SER A 5 -28.49 -17.72 68.75
N ASN A 6 -27.83 -17.48 67.62
CA ASN A 6 -26.57 -18.17 67.30
C ASN A 6 -25.37 -17.40 67.89
N GLU A 7 -24.22 -18.08 68.01
CA GLU A 7 -22.99 -17.54 68.60
C GLU A 7 -22.40 -16.34 67.83
N SER A 8 -22.95 -16.01 66.65
CA SER A 8 -22.54 -14.89 65.79
C SER A 8 -23.35 -13.60 66.01
N GLY A 9 -24.30 -13.59 66.95
CA GLY A 9 -25.11 -12.40 67.27
C GLY A 9 -26.27 -12.14 66.32
N ASN A 10 -26.54 -13.02 65.34
CA ASN A 10 -27.74 -12.95 64.51
C ASN A 10 -28.84 -13.82 65.12
N ALA A 11 -30.04 -13.27 65.25
CA ALA A 11 -31.20 -14.01 65.75
C ALA A 11 -31.82 -14.82 64.61
N TYR A 12 -31.87 -16.15 64.70
CA TYR A 12 -32.59 -17.00 63.74
C TYR A 12 -33.93 -17.42 64.33
N GLY A 13 -35.01 -17.35 63.58
CA GLY A 13 -36.30 -17.71 64.15
C GLY A 13 -37.42 -17.94 63.16
N GLU A 14 -38.52 -18.43 63.71
CA GLU A 14 -39.80 -18.58 63.02
C GLU A 14 -40.84 -17.60 63.60
N VAL A 15 -41.44 -16.80 62.71
CA VAL A 15 -42.53 -15.87 63.03
C VAL A 15 -43.71 -16.17 62.15
N THR A 16 -44.87 -16.39 62.78
CA THR A 16 -46.16 -16.30 62.08
C THR A 16 -46.80 -14.97 62.45
N PHE A 17 -47.01 -14.11 61.45
CA PHE A 17 -47.62 -12.79 61.60
C PHE A 17 -49.16 -12.93 61.63
N ALA A 18 -49.82 -11.97 62.29
CA ALA A 18 -51.28 -11.86 62.25
C ALA A 18 -51.74 -11.71 60.78
N GLY A 19 -52.50 -12.68 60.27
CA GLY A 19 -52.89 -12.76 58.86
C GLY A 19 -52.33 -13.98 58.09
N GLY A 20 -51.64 -14.91 58.76
CA GLY A 20 -51.26 -16.21 58.19
C GLY A 20 -49.95 -16.24 57.40
N LYS A 21 -49.25 -15.10 57.30
CA LYS A 21 -47.91 -14.99 56.73
C LYS A 21 -46.88 -15.56 57.70
N LYS A 22 -46.00 -16.45 57.23
CA LYS A 22 -44.95 -17.08 58.04
C LYS A 22 -43.56 -16.73 57.46
N TYR A 23 -42.61 -16.37 58.31
CA TYR A 23 -41.21 -16.15 57.94
C TYR A 23 -40.30 -17.05 58.78
N ILE A 24 -39.32 -17.65 58.13
CA ILE A 24 -38.27 -18.48 58.74
C ILE A 24 -36.93 -17.95 58.25
N GLY A 25 -36.06 -17.47 59.14
CA GLY A 25 -34.78 -16.92 58.71
C GLY A 25 -34.09 -16.08 59.77
N GLU A 26 -33.09 -15.35 59.32
CA GLU A 26 -32.31 -14.42 60.13
C GLU A 26 -33.08 -13.10 60.41
N PHE A 27 -32.84 -12.53 61.59
CA PHE A 27 -33.43 -11.29 62.06
C PHE A 27 -32.35 -10.33 62.55
N LYS A 28 -32.56 -9.04 62.26
CA LYS A 28 -31.80 -7.92 62.80
C LYS A 28 -32.79 -6.83 63.24
N ASP A 29 -32.66 -6.33 64.47
CA ASP A 29 -33.56 -5.32 65.07
C ASP A 29 -35.06 -5.68 64.97
N GLY A 30 -35.39 -6.96 65.12
CA GLY A 30 -36.76 -7.47 65.04
C GLY A 30 -37.36 -7.55 63.63
N LYS A 31 -36.56 -7.28 62.58
CA LYS A 31 -36.98 -7.38 61.17
C LYS A 31 -36.23 -8.49 60.44
N PRO A 32 -36.85 -9.15 59.44
CA PRO A 32 -36.18 -10.06 58.53
C PRO A 32 -34.91 -9.45 57.92
N HIS A 33 -33.79 -10.15 58.01
CA HIS A 33 -32.49 -9.72 57.50
C HIS A 33 -31.67 -10.94 57.08
N GLY A 34 -30.69 -10.83 56.17
CA GLY A 34 -29.89 -11.98 55.74
C GLY A 34 -30.70 -13.01 54.96
N LYS A 35 -30.39 -14.31 55.07
CA LYS A 35 -31.10 -15.34 54.31
C LYS A 35 -32.36 -15.81 55.03
N GLY A 36 -33.45 -15.97 54.28
CA GLY A 36 -34.70 -16.49 54.84
C GLY A 36 -35.72 -16.94 53.79
N ALA A 37 -36.80 -17.53 54.29
CA ALA A 37 -37.95 -17.98 53.53
C ALA A 37 -39.22 -17.34 54.10
N GLU A 38 -40.00 -16.71 53.22
CA GLU A 38 -41.26 -16.05 53.50
C GLU A 38 -42.41 -16.78 52.79
N PHE A 39 -43.33 -17.30 53.59
CA PHE A 39 -44.55 -17.98 53.16
C PHE A 39 -45.71 -17.00 53.32
N PHE A 40 -46.36 -16.68 52.22
CA PHE A 40 -47.47 -15.74 52.18
C PHE A 40 -48.79 -16.44 52.49
N SER A 41 -49.77 -15.71 53.02
CA SER A 41 -51.08 -16.27 53.36
C SER A 41 -51.91 -16.71 52.15
N ASN A 42 -51.55 -16.26 50.95
CA ASN A 42 -52.13 -16.70 49.68
C ASN A 42 -51.47 -17.97 49.11
N GLY A 43 -50.47 -18.54 49.79
CA GLY A 43 -49.74 -19.72 49.34
C GLY A 43 -48.48 -19.44 48.51
N ASP A 44 -48.18 -18.17 48.20
CA ASP A 44 -46.90 -17.81 47.57
C ASP A 44 -45.73 -18.09 48.54
N ARG A 45 -44.53 -18.26 47.99
CA ARG A 45 -43.29 -18.47 48.72
C ARG A 45 -42.19 -17.61 48.13
N TYR A 46 -41.39 -16.98 48.98
CA TYR A 46 -40.13 -16.35 48.58
C TYR A 46 -38.99 -16.93 49.40
N GLU A 47 -37.86 -17.22 48.77
CA GLU A 47 -36.64 -17.67 49.41
C GLU A 47 -35.47 -16.86 48.89
N GLY A 48 -34.71 -16.23 49.77
CA GLY A 48 -33.61 -15.38 49.35
C GLY A 48 -33.14 -14.44 50.44
N GLU A 49 -32.50 -13.37 50.00
CA GLU A 49 -31.91 -12.37 50.88
C GLU A 49 -32.93 -11.29 51.31
N PHE A 50 -32.76 -10.80 52.53
CA PHE A 50 -33.56 -9.75 53.13
C PHE A 50 -32.68 -8.65 53.71
N LYS A 51 -33.12 -7.41 53.56
CA LYS A 51 -32.51 -6.24 54.17
C LYS A 51 -33.61 -5.35 54.73
N ASP A 52 -33.51 -5.04 56.02
CA ASP A 52 -34.43 -4.19 56.78
C ASP A 52 -35.92 -4.56 56.66
N GLY A 53 -36.22 -5.86 56.54
CA GLY A 53 -37.56 -6.41 56.39
C GLY A 53 -38.09 -6.48 54.95
N LEU A 54 -37.30 -6.07 53.95
CA LEU A 54 -37.64 -6.15 52.53
C LEU A 54 -36.77 -7.19 51.82
N ARG A 55 -37.34 -7.86 50.82
CA ARG A 55 -36.61 -8.78 49.94
C ARG A 55 -35.58 -7.98 49.14
N SER A 56 -34.33 -8.42 49.14
CA SER A 56 -33.20 -7.76 48.50
C SER A 56 -32.20 -8.79 47.99
N GLY A 57 -31.26 -8.44 47.12
CA GLY A 57 -30.22 -9.39 46.69
C GLY A 57 -30.79 -10.55 45.87
N GLN A 58 -30.17 -11.72 45.90
CA GLN A 58 -30.66 -12.87 45.11
C GLN A 58 -31.81 -13.60 45.80
N GLY A 59 -32.82 -14.00 45.02
CA GLY A 59 -33.91 -14.80 45.55
C GLY A 59 -34.76 -15.51 44.49
N THR A 60 -35.59 -16.43 44.97
CA THR A 60 -36.59 -17.15 44.21
C THR A 60 -37.97 -16.84 44.79
N LYS A 61 -38.89 -16.35 43.97
CA LYS A 61 -40.31 -16.21 44.32
C LYS A 61 -41.15 -17.20 43.53
N THR A 62 -41.81 -18.11 44.22
CA THR A 62 -42.76 -19.07 43.66
C THR A 62 -44.18 -18.65 44.03
N TYR A 63 -45.03 -18.53 43.03
CA TYR A 63 -46.43 -18.18 43.21
C TYR A 63 -47.30 -19.43 43.30
N VAL A 64 -48.44 -19.35 43.98
CA VAL A 64 -49.36 -20.49 44.14
C VAL A 64 -49.92 -20.99 42.80
N ASN A 65 -50.00 -20.12 41.80
CA ASN A 65 -50.43 -20.48 40.44
C ASN A 65 -49.35 -21.25 39.64
N GLY A 66 -48.15 -21.42 40.19
CA GLY A 66 -47.02 -22.10 39.54
C GLY A 66 -46.04 -21.15 38.85
N ASP A 67 -46.31 -19.84 38.78
CA ASP A 67 -45.34 -18.87 38.27
C ASP A 67 -44.11 -18.83 39.19
N ARG A 68 -42.93 -18.60 38.61
CA ARG A 68 -41.67 -18.59 39.34
C ARG A 68 -40.73 -17.52 38.82
N TYR A 69 -40.25 -16.65 39.71
CA TYR A 69 -39.16 -15.71 39.43
C TYR A 69 -37.89 -16.13 40.16
N GLU A 70 -36.76 -16.09 39.48
CA GLU A 70 -35.41 -16.32 40.01
C GLU A 70 -34.50 -15.18 39.57
N GLY A 71 -33.94 -14.41 40.50
CA GLY A 71 -33.08 -13.29 40.16
C GLY A 71 -32.93 -12.28 41.28
N SER A 72 -32.48 -11.09 40.92
CA SER A 72 -32.19 -10.05 41.93
C SER A 72 -33.45 -9.29 42.37
N PHE A 73 -33.45 -8.88 43.63
CA PHE A 73 -34.49 -8.09 44.25
C PHE A 73 -33.90 -6.79 44.80
N GLU A 74 -34.65 -5.71 44.64
CA GLU A 74 -34.35 -4.42 45.26
C GLU A 74 -35.65 -3.83 45.79
N GLU A 75 -35.65 -3.38 47.05
CA GLU A 75 -36.84 -2.84 47.76
C GLU A 75 -38.10 -3.74 47.62
N GLY A 76 -37.91 -5.06 47.64
CA GLY A 76 -39.01 -6.01 47.54
C GLY A 76 -39.57 -6.25 46.13
N LYS A 77 -38.99 -5.67 45.07
CA LYS A 77 -39.37 -5.85 43.66
C LYS A 77 -38.26 -6.52 42.85
N PHE A 78 -38.62 -7.15 41.74
CA PHE A 78 -37.64 -7.70 40.79
C PHE A 78 -36.77 -6.57 40.22
N HIS A 79 -35.46 -6.75 40.23
CA HIS A 79 -34.49 -5.77 39.77
C HIS A 79 -33.26 -6.49 39.18
N GLY A 80 -32.55 -5.86 38.25
CA GLY A 80 -31.36 -6.43 37.62
C GLY A 80 -31.70 -7.64 36.76
N TYR A 81 -30.77 -8.58 36.61
CA TYR A 81 -31.00 -9.76 35.78
C TYR A 81 -31.86 -10.81 36.53
N GLY A 82 -32.80 -11.42 35.81
CA GLY A 82 -33.62 -12.50 36.36
C GLY A 82 -34.47 -13.25 35.33
N ILE A 83 -34.88 -14.46 35.73
CA ILE A 83 -35.68 -15.40 34.95
C ILE A 83 -37.07 -15.48 35.57
N PHE A 84 -38.10 -15.18 34.79
CA PHE A 84 -39.50 -15.40 35.16
C PHE A 84 -40.10 -16.50 34.28
N SER A 85 -40.44 -17.64 34.89
CA SER A 85 -41.14 -18.75 34.26
C SER A 85 -42.62 -18.67 34.64
N TYR A 86 -43.50 -18.59 33.66
CA TYR A 86 -44.94 -18.54 33.85
C TYR A 86 -45.52 -19.96 33.81
N SER A 87 -46.55 -20.20 34.60
CA SER A 87 -47.29 -21.46 34.68
C SER A 87 -47.96 -21.86 33.36
N ASP A 88 -48.21 -20.89 32.48
CA ASP A 88 -48.75 -21.10 31.13
C ASP A 88 -47.69 -21.57 30.11
N GLY A 89 -46.41 -21.70 30.52
CA GLY A 89 -45.29 -22.11 29.68
C GLY A 89 -44.51 -20.96 29.04
N ASN A 90 -44.94 -19.70 29.20
CA ASN A 90 -44.12 -18.56 28.82
C ASN A 90 -42.88 -18.45 29.72
N LYS A 91 -41.77 -17.91 29.20
CA LYS A 91 -40.56 -17.63 29.97
C LYS A 91 -39.97 -16.30 29.54
N TYR A 92 -39.52 -15.50 30.50
CA TYR A 92 -38.70 -14.31 30.25
C TYR A 92 -37.38 -14.44 31.00
N GLU A 93 -36.28 -14.06 30.36
CA GLU A 93 -34.94 -14.08 30.93
C GLU A 93 -34.21 -12.81 30.49
N GLY A 94 -33.89 -11.93 31.42
CA GLY A 94 -33.30 -10.63 31.06
C GLY A 94 -33.31 -9.62 32.19
N GLU A 95 -33.15 -8.36 31.81
CA GLU A 95 -33.09 -7.22 32.73
C GLU A 95 -34.47 -6.78 33.24
N TRP A 96 -34.53 -6.48 34.53
CA TRP A 96 -35.71 -6.02 35.26
C TRP A 96 -35.41 -4.70 35.95
N ILE A 97 -36.35 -3.75 35.86
CA ILE A 97 -36.29 -2.50 36.62
C ILE A 97 -37.63 -2.31 37.32
N LYS A 98 -37.60 -2.27 38.66
CA LYS A 98 -38.77 -2.05 39.53
C LYS A 98 -39.96 -2.97 39.22
N GLY A 99 -39.68 -4.26 38.94
CA GLY A 99 -40.69 -5.28 38.68
C GLY A 99 -41.12 -5.40 37.21
N LYS A 100 -40.53 -4.65 36.28
CA LYS A 100 -40.87 -4.70 34.85
C LYS A 100 -39.67 -5.10 33.99
N PRO A 101 -39.86 -5.94 32.95
CA PRO A 101 -38.86 -6.18 31.91
C PRO A 101 -38.42 -4.87 31.26
N ASN A 102 -37.13 -4.57 31.32
CA ASN A 102 -36.56 -3.33 30.81
C ASN A 102 -35.05 -3.51 30.59
N GLY A 103 -34.56 -3.32 29.37
CA GLY A 103 -33.19 -3.66 28.97
C GLY A 103 -33.13 -4.86 28.02
N GLN A 104 -32.00 -5.56 27.94
CA GLN A 104 -31.87 -6.73 27.05
C GLN A 104 -32.49 -7.98 27.68
N GLY A 105 -33.13 -8.82 26.86
CA GLY A 105 -33.70 -10.07 27.33
C GLY A 105 -34.12 -11.03 26.23
N THR A 106 -34.51 -12.22 26.64
CA THR A 106 -35.10 -13.27 25.83
C THR A 106 -36.48 -13.60 26.37
N ARG A 107 -37.50 -13.57 25.52
CA ARG A 107 -38.85 -14.05 25.83
C ARG A 107 -39.15 -15.27 24.98
N ILE A 108 -39.49 -16.39 25.63
CA ILE A 108 -39.96 -17.62 25.00
C ILE A 108 -41.46 -17.71 25.31
N PHE A 109 -42.26 -17.95 24.29
CA PHE A 109 -43.70 -18.07 24.40
C PHE A 109 -44.11 -19.53 24.48
N ALA A 110 -45.24 -19.80 25.13
CA ALA A 110 -45.80 -21.15 25.27
C ALA A 110 -46.10 -21.81 23.90
N ASN A 111 -46.37 -21.01 22.88
CA ASN A 111 -46.58 -21.49 21.51
C ASN A 111 -45.28 -21.84 20.76
N GLY A 112 -44.10 -21.58 21.35
CA GLY A 112 -42.79 -21.82 20.75
C GLY A 112 -42.15 -20.58 20.11
N ASP A 113 -42.84 -19.45 20.02
CA ASP A 113 -42.24 -18.21 19.53
C ASP A 113 -41.14 -17.74 20.50
N LYS A 114 -40.12 -17.08 19.97
CA LYS A 114 -38.98 -16.58 20.74
C LYS A 114 -38.58 -15.19 20.27
N TYR A 115 -38.47 -14.25 21.20
CA TYR A 115 -37.89 -12.94 20.97
C TYR A 115 -36.59 -12.78 21.74
N VAL A 116 -35.56 -12.22 21.11
CA VAL A 116 -34.28 -11.85 21.73
C VAL A 116 -33.98 -10.40 21.38
N GLY A 117 -33.91 -9.50 22.37
CA GLY A 117 -33.64 -8.09 22.10
C GLY A 117 -34.04 -7.17 23.25
N GLY A 118 -34.23 -5.89 22.92
CA GLY A 118 -34.56 -4.87 23.90
C GLY A 118 -36.03 -4.91 24.36
N PHE A 119 -36.24 -4.63 25.64
CA PHE A 119 -37.55 -4.49 26.27
C PHE A 119 -37.67 -3.11 26.90
N ARG A 120 -38.87 -2.53 26.79
CA ARG A 120 -39.27 -1.32 27.52
C ARG A 120 -40.68 -1.51 28.04
N ASN A 121 -40.83 -1.66 29.37
CA ASN A 121 -42.13 -1.84 30.03
C ASN A 121 -42.95 -2.99 29.40
N TYR A 122 -42.41 -4.21 29.35
CA TYR A 122 -43.00 -5.42 28.75
C TYR A 122 -43.07 -5.47 27.22
N ASN A 123 -42.91 -4.34 26.51
CA ASN A 123 -42.95 -4.30 25.06
C ASN A 123 -41.57 -4.49 24.44
N PHE A 124 -41.51 -5.15 23.29
CA PHE A 124 -40.31 -5.24 22.46
C PHE A 124 -39.93 -3.85 21.93
N HIS A 125 -38.66 -3.50 22.02
CA HIS A 125 -38.18 -2.18 21.69
C HIS A 125 -36.71 -2.18 21.24
N GLY A 126 -36.37 -1.33 20.27
CA GLY A 126 -35.02 -1.27 19.71
C GLY A 126 -34.75 -2.47 18.79
N ARG A 127 -33.47 -2.79 18.54
CA ARG A 127 -33.12 -3.92 17.68
C ARG A 127 -33.33 -5.25 18.41
N GLY A 128 -33.88 -6.23 17.68
CA GLY A 128 -34.09 -7.57 18.20
C GLY A 128 -34.32 -8.60 17.10
N ILE A 129 -34.43 -9.85 17.53
CA ILE A 129 -34.68 -11.02 16.69
C ILE A 129 -35.97 -11.66 17.20
N TRP A 130 -36.95 -11.82 16.32
CA TRP A 130 -38.15 -12.62 16.55
C TRP A 130 -38.05 -13.91 15.73
N ILE A 131 -38.27 -15.05 16.36
CA ILE A 131 -38.32 -16.38 15.75
C ILE A 131 -39.71 -16.93 16.06
N SER A 132 -40.57 -17.11 15.08
CA SER A 132 -41.86 -17.75 15.31
C SER A 132 -41.71 -19.28 15.40
N ALA A 133 -42.67 -19.93 16.05
CA ALA A 133 -42.72 -21.38 16.25
C ALA A 133 -42.75 -22.16 14.92
N ASN A 134 -43.22 -21.52 13.84
CA ASN A 134 -43.20 -22.09 12.50
C ASN A 134 -41.80 -22.07 11.85
N GLY A 135 -40.83 -21.31 12.39
CA GLY A 135 -39.46 -21.19 11.90
C GLY A 135 -39.13 -19.87 11.19
N ASP A 136 -40.09 -18.97 10.99
CA ASP A 136 -39.80 -17.66 10.38
C ASP A 136 -38.97 -16.80 11.36
N LYS A 137 -37.98 -16.08 10.85
CA LYS A 137 -37.05 -15.26 11.63
C LYS A 137 -37.06 -13.82 11.13
N TYR A 138 -37.53 -12.89 11.96
CA TYR A 138 -37.34 -11.46 11.77
C TYR A 138 -36.13 -10.95 12.57
N GLU A 139 -35.27 -10.14 11.95
CA GLU A 139 -34.16 -9.44 12.59
C GLU A 139 -34.21 -7.96 12.19
N GLY A 140 -34.45 -7.07 13.15
CA GLY A 140 -34.68 -5.66 12.82
C GLY A 140 -35.11 -4.83 14.02
N GLU A 141 -35.62 -3.63 13.74
CA GLU A 141 -36.08 -2.70 14.78
C GLU A 141 -37.51 -3.00 15.25
N PHE A 142 -37.75 -2.78 16.53
CA PHE A 142 -39.04 -2.96 17.19
C PHE A 142 -39.47 -1.66 17.85
N LYS A 143 -40.75 -1.32 17.67
CA LYS A 143 -41.38 -0.21 18.38
C LYS A 143 -42.77 -0.64 18.84
N ASP A 144 -43.03 -0.50 20.14
CA ASP A 144 -44.30 -0.86 20.78
C ASP A 144 -44.74 -2.30 20.47
N GLY A 145 -43.79 -3.24 20.47
CA GLY A 145 -44.06 -4.66 20.24
C GLY A 145 -44.20 -5.08 18.78
N LYS A 146 -44.04 -4.17 17.80
CA LYS A 146 -44.19 -4.46 16.36
C LYS A 146 -42.90 -4.24 15.59
N PHE A 147 -42.73 -4.96 14.47
CA PHE A 147 -41.67 -4.71 13.49
C PHE A 147 -41.76 -3.27 12.97
N ASN A 148 -40.63 -2.56 12.96
CA ASN A 148 -40.53 -1.16 12.59
C ASN A 148 -39.12 -0.88 12.04
N GLY A 149 -38.90 0.28 11.43
CA GLY A 149 -37.57 0.67 10.94
C GLY A 149 -37.03 -0.29 9.87
N LEU A 150 -35.72 -0.48 9.82
CA LEU A 150 -35.11 -1.45 8.90
C LEU A 150 -35.10 -2.84 9.53
N GLY A 151 -35.46 -3.86 8.76
CA GLY A 151 -35.43 -5.23 9.22
C GLY A 151 -35.58 -6.27 8.11
N THR A 152 -35.13 -7.47 8.42
CA THR A 152 -35.12 -8.61 7.52
C THR A 152 -36.00 -9.72 8.08
N LEU A 153 -37.01 -10.16 7.33
CA LEU A 153 -37.83 -11.33 7.65
C LEU A 153 -37.46 -12.48 6.73
N HIS A 154 -36.95 -13.56 7.30
CA HIS A 154 -36.75 -14.84 6.64
C HIS A 154 -37.96 -15.73 6.93
N TYR A 155 -38.65 -16.17 5.90
CA TYR A 155 -39.70 -17.17 6.01
C TYR A 155 -39.10 -18.57 5.92
N ARG A 156 -39.69 -19.53 6.63
CA ARG A 156 -39.35 -20.95 6.50
C ARG A 156 -39.60 -21.49 5.10
N SER A 157 -40.51 -20.87 4.33
CA SER A 157 -40.73 -21.22 2.92
C SER A 157 -39.46 -21.04 2.07
N GLY A 158 -38.49 -20.25 2.53
CA GLY A 158 -37.34 -19.80 1.76
C GLY A 158 -37.51 -18.38 1.23
N ASP A 159 -38.72 -17.79 1.35
CA ASP A 159 -38.93 -16.39 1.02
C ASP A 159 -38.19 -15.48 2.03
N LYS A 160 -37.75 -14.32 1.59
CA LYS A 160 -37.02 -13.35 2.41
C LYS A 160 -37.45 -11.93 2.04
N TYR A 161 -37.82 -11.13 3.03
CA TYR A 161 -38.00 -9.70 2.86
C TYR A 161 -36.89 -8.92 3.56
N GLU A 162 -36.26 -7.98 2.87
CA GLU A 162 -35.26 -7.05 3.39
C GLU A 162 -35.71 -5.63 3.07
N GLY A 163 -36.02 -4.82 4.08
CA GLY A 163 -36.45 -3.46 3.80
C GLY A 163 -36.96 -2.73 5.01
N LYS A 164 -37.64 -1.61 4.74
CA LYS A 164 -38.27 -0.83 5.78
C LYS A 164 -39.63 -1.41 6.18
N TRP A 165 -39.95 -1.25 7.45
CA TRP A 165 -41.14 -1.74 8.14
C TRP A 165 -41.82 -0.60 8.86
N GLU A 166 -43.15 -0.58 8.83
CA GLU A 166 -43.94 0.32 9.64
C GLU A 166 -45.15 -0.43 10.23
N LYS A 167 -45.31 -0.37 11.55
CA LYS A 167 -46.43 -1.00 12.28
C LYS A 167 -46.63 -2.50 11.97
N GLY A 168 -45.56 -3.22 11.63
CA GLY A 168 -45.60 -4.66 11.35
C GLY A 168 -45.82 -5.05 9.88
N VAL A 169 -45.85 -4.10 8.94
CA VAL A 169 -45.98 -4.38 7.50
C VAL A 169 -44.82 -3.80 6.70
N PHE A 170 -44.56 -4.36 5.52
CA PHE A 170 -43.58 -3.83 4.56
C PHE A 170 -43.98 -2.40 4.16
N HIS A 171 -43.04 -1.45 4.30
CA HIS A 171 -43.32 -0.05 4.01
C HIS A 171 -42.03 0.69 3.61
N GLY A 172 -42.07 1.50 2.56
CA GLY A 172 -40.90 2.12 1.94
C GLY A 172 -40.10 1.13 1.09
N TYR A 173 -38.88 1.50 0.71
CA TYR A 173 -38.04 0.65 -0.12
C TYR A 173 -37.72 -0.69 0.54
N GLY A 174 -37.85 -1.78 -0.23
CA GLY A 174 -37.57 -3.13 0.22
C GLY A 174 -37.36 -4.11 -0.93
N ILE A 175 -36.94 -5.32 -0.57
CA ILE A 175 -36.62 -6.41 -1.48
C ILE A 175 -37.32 -7.65 -0.93
N LEU A 176 -38.25 -8.22 -1.69
CA LEU A 176 -38.90 -9.50 -1.40
C LEU A 176 -38.37 -10.56 -2.37
N THR A 177 -37.55 -11.47 -1.86
CA THR A 177 -37.07 -12.66 -2.57
C THR A 177 -37.97 -13.83 -2.24
N TYR A 178 -38.43 -14.57 -3.24
CA TYR A 178 -39.17 -15.81 -3.10
C TYR A 178 -38.22 -17.00 -3.12
N ALA A 179 -38.64 -18.11 -2.52
CA ALA A 179 -37.87 -19.35 -2.44
C ALA A 179 -37.48 -19.93 -3.81
N ASP A 180 -38.20 -19.59 -4.88
CA ASP A 180 -37.91 -20.02 -6.26
C ASP A 180 -36.86 -19.13 -6.97
N GLY A 181 -36.24 -18.21 -6.23
CA GLY A 181 -35.23 -17.26 -6.68
C GLY A 181 -35.81 -15.98 -7.27
N THR A 182 -37.13 -15.85 -7.37
CA THR A 182 -37.80 -14.65 -7.90
C THR A 182 -37.67 -13.50 -6.91
N ARG A 183 -37.23 -12.32 -7.34
CA ARG A 183 -36.97 -11.17 -6.48
C ARG A 183 -37.77 -9.96 -6.94
N LYS A 184 -38.62 -9.43 -6.07
CA LYS A 184 -39.35 -8.16 -6.22
C LYS A 184 -38.64 -7.06 -5.44
N GLU A 185 -38.12 -6.07 -6.14
CA GLU A 185 -37.44 -4.92 -5.52
C GLU A 185 -38.16 -3.62 -5.83
N GLY A 186 -38.35 -2.76 -4.82
CA GLY A 186 -38.86 -1.43 -5.00
C GLY A 186 -39.59 -0.85 -3.78
N GLU A 187 -40.44 0.15 -4.01
CA GLU A 187 -41.18 0.86 -2.96
C GLU A 187 -42.42 0.06 -2.54
N PHE A 188 -42.53 -0.30 -1.26
CA PHE A 188 -43.68 -0.99 -0.68
C PHE A 188 -44.60 -0.02 0.07
N GLU A 189 -45.92 -0.17 -0.09
CA GLU A 189 -46.95 0.52 0.69
C GLU A 189 -47.98 -0.51 1.15
N ASP A 190 -48.26 -0.56 2.46
CA ASP A 190 -49.16 -1.52 3.10
C ASP A 190 -48.91 -2.99 2.71
N GLY A 191 -47.64 -3.41 2.67
CA GLY A 191 -47.28 -4.79 2.33
C GLY A 191 -47.24 -5.10 0.84
N LYS A 192 -47.54 -4.13 -0.04
CA LYS A 192 -47.62 -4.34 -1.51
C LYS A 192 -46.59 -3.49 -2.25
N LEU A 193 -45.98 -4.06 -3.28
CA LEU A 193 -45.05 -3.35 -4.16
C LEU A 193 -45.83 -2.32 -5.00
N LYS A 194 -45.48 -1.03 -4.85
CA LYS A 194 -46.09 0.09 -5.57
C LYS A 194 -45.31 0.46 -6.83
N TYR A 195 -43.98 0.50 -6.74
CA TYR A 195 -43.07 0.79 -7.86
C TYR A 195 -41.85 -0.12 -7.77
N GLY A 196 -41.55 -0.95 -8.78
CA GLY A 196 -40.45 -1.92 -8.73
C GLY A 196 -40.42 -2.91 -9.90
N TYR A 197 -39.44 -3.83 -9.91
CA TYR A 197 -39.28 -4.86 -10.96
C TYR A 197 -38.97 -6.26 -10.36
N GLU A 198 -39.21 -7.31 -11.15
CA GLU A 198 -39.19 -8.73 -10.75
C GLU A 198 -38.15 -9.52 -11.57
N ASN A 199 -37.12 -10.11 -10.95
CA ASN A 199 -36.04 -10.88 -11.63
C ASN A 199 -35.70 -12.18 -10.87
N ARG A 200 -35.28 -13.25 -11.56
CA ARG A 200 -34.95 -14.57 -10.97
C ARG A 200 -33.43 -14.80 -10.90
N TYR A 201 -32.89 -15.18 -9.75
CA TYR A 201 -31.45 -15.39 -9.54
C TYR A 201 -31.19 -16.66 -8.72
N GLU A 202 -30.26 -17.51 -9.15
CA GLU A 202 -29.81 -18.75 -8.48
C GLU A 202 -28.66 -18.43 -7.50
N GLU A 203 -28.80 -18.89 -6.25
CA GLU A 203 -27.86 -18.75 -5.12
C GLU A 203 -26.93 -19.98 -4.99
N GLU A 204 -25.75 -19.78 -4.35
CA GLU A 204 -25.14 -20.54 -3.22
C GLU A 204 -23.82 -19.78 -2.84
N PHE A 205 -23.28 -19.65 -1.62
CA PHE A 205 -23.70 -20.00 -0.26
C PHE A 205 -23.07 -19.06 0.81
N THR A 206 -23.47 -19.31 2.05
CA THR A 206 -23.55 -18.50 3.29
C THR A 206 -22.28 -18.15 4.08
N LYS A 207 -22.36 -17.04 4.83
CA LYS A 207 -21.55 -16.70 6.02
C LYS A 207 -22.28 -17.07 7.31
N GLU A 208 -21.61 -17.73 8.26
CA GLU A 208 -21.95 -17.65 9.69
C GLU A 208 -20.70 -17.53 10.59
N LYS A 209 -20.79 -16.56 11.52
CA LYS A 209 -20.10 -16.40 12.83
C LYS A 209 -18.57 -16.46 12.90
N VAL A 210 -17.95 -15.32 13.27
CA VAL A 210 -17.16 -15.16 14.52
C VAL A 210 -17.20 -13.69 14.96
N LYS A 211 -17.55 -13.44 16.23
CA LYS A 211 -17.36 -12.17 16.93
C LYS A 211 -16.19 -12.33 17.92
N SER A 212 -15.43 -11.24 18.02
CA SER A 212 -14.61 -10.79 19.16
C SER A 212 -13.09 -10.92 19.08
N VAL A 213 -12.46 -9.78 19.42
CA VAL A 213 -11.06 -9.52 19.78
C VAL A 213 -10.02 -9.39 18.65
N THR A 214 -10.16 -8.36 17.80
CA THR A 214 -9.05 -7.65 17.06
C THR A 214 -9.53 -6.34 16.39
N HIS A 215 -10.61 -5.72 16.89
CA HIS A 215 -11.25 -4.58 16.23
C HIS A 215 -10.54 -3.22 16.38
N ALA A 216 -9.39 -3.14 17.04
CA ALA A 216 -8.73 -1.84 17.27
C ALA A 216 -7.83 -1.38 16.11
N VAL A 217 -7.38 -2.27 15.22
CA VAL A 217 -6.46 -1.93 14.11
C VAL A 217 -7.11 -2.11 12.72
N VAL A 218 -8.16 -2.95 12.62
CA VAL A 218 -8.77 -3.31 11.32
C VAL A 218 -9.94 -2.41 10.92
N SER A 219 -10.54 -1.63 11.83
CA SER A 219 -11.38 -0.52 11.41
C SER A 219 -10.46 0.63 10.98
N SER A 220 -10.28 0.82 9.67
CA SER A 220 -9.54 1.96 9.12
C SER A 220 -9.92 3.24 9.87
N PRO A 221 -8.96 4.06 10.34
CA PRO A 221 -9.26 5.35 10.93
C PRO A 221 -10.21 6.12 10.01
N ALA A 222 -11.37 6.51 10.55
CA ALA A 222 -12.48 7.04 9.75
C ALA A 222 -12.13 8.31 8.96
N ILE A 223 -11.03 9.00 9.34
CA ILE A 223 -10.54 10.21 8.68
C ILE A 223 -9.14 9.95 8.14
N GLN A 224 -9.00 10.02 6.82
CA GLN A 224 -7.72 9.90 6.09
C GLN A 224 -7.27 11.25 5.51
N GLU A 225 -8.12 12.27 5.56
CA GLU A 225 -7.84 13.61 5.07
C GLU A 225 -8.55 14.65 5.93
N ILE A 226 -7.81 15.71 6.28
CA ILE A 226 -8.33 16.93 6.86
C ILE A 226 -8.15 18.02 5.81
N ARG A 227 -9.27 18.53 5.28
CA ARG A 227 -9.29 19.65 4.35
C ARG A 227 -9.51 20.94 5.11
N ILE A 228 -8.60 21.89 4.99
CA ILE A 228 -8.69 23.20 5.63
C ILE A 228 -8.94 24.23 4.55
N PHE A 229 -10.14 24.79 4.54
CA PHE A 229 -10.40 26.00 3.79
C PHE A 229 -9.80 27.20 4.52
N ILE A 230 -9.22 28.15 3.80
CA ILE A 230 -8.85 29.47 4.36
C ILE A 230 -9.65 30.56 3.65
N SER A 231 -10.75 30.97 4.28
CA SER A 231 -11.44 32.19 3.86
C SER A 231 -10.65 33.39 4.37
N SER A 232 -10.08 34.24 3.48
CA SER A 232 -9.46 35.51 3.87
C SER A 232 -9.72 36.63 2.85
N THR A 233 -9.87 37.87 3.30
CA THR A 233 -9.88 39.05 2.43
C THR A 233 -8.45 39.46 2.09
N PHE A 234 -8.12 39.49 0.80
CA PHE A 234 -6.74 39.37 0.28
C PHE A 234 -5.75 40.51 0.54
N MET A 235 -6.12 41.53 1.30
CA MET A 235 -5.27 42.72 1.47
C MET A 235 -4.86 42.99 2.91
N ASP A 236 -5.55 42.41 3.89
CA ASP A 236 -5.35 42.72 5.31
C ASP A 236 -4.80 41.53 6.12
N LEU A 237 -4.50 40.38 5.50
CA LEU A 237 -4.00 39.17 6.17
C LEU A 237 -2.83 38.46 5.46
N ASN A 238 -2.02 39.18 4.69
CA ASN A 238 -0.95 38.57 3.87
C ASN A 238 0.20 38.01 4.70
N ASP A 239 0.57 38.67 5.79
CA ASP A 239 1.68 38.24 6.64
C ASP A 239 1.27 37.03 7.50
N GLU A 240 0.03 37.03 7.98
CA GLU A 240 -0.64 35.92 8.68
C GLU A 240 -0.62 34.67 7.80
N ARG A 241 -1.05 34.81 6.55
CA ARG A 241 -1.10 33.72 5.59
C ARG A 241 0.29 33.14 5.31
N LYS A 242 1.28 34.00 5.01
CA LYS A 242 2.67 33.56 4.79
C LYS A 242 3.21 32.81 6.01
N TYR A 243 2.91 33.31 7.20
CA TYR A 243 3.32 32.67 8.44
C TYR A 243 2.69 31.28 8.58
N LEU A 244 1.38 31.14 8.37
CA LEU A 244 0.69 29.85 8.45
C LEU A 244 1.21 28.84 7.43
N MET A 245 1.38 29.23 6.17
CA MET A 245 1.83 28.35 5.08
C MET A 245 3.27 27.88 5.22
N ASN A 246 4.15 28.72 5.79
CA ASN A 246 5.57 28.43 5.88
C ASN A 246 6.00 27.87 7.23
N ARG A 247 5.19 28.04 8.29
CA ARG A 247 5.56 27.64 9.66
C ARG A 247 4.56 26.70 10.32
N ILE A 248 3.26 26.94 10.18
CA ILE A 248 2.25 26.22 10.97
C ILE A 248 1.73 24.97 10.26
N PHE A 249 1.21 25.12 9.03
CA PHE A 249 0.67 23.98 8.29
C PHE A 249 1.69 22.90 7.95
N PRO A 250 2.97 23.20 7.64
CA PRO A 250 3.97 22.15 7.44
C PRO A 250 4.16 21.27 8.69
N VAL A 251 4.25 21.89 9.87
CA VAL A 251 4.39 21.18 11.16
C VAL A 251 3.17 20.31 11.43
N PHE A 252 1.97 20.84 11.21
CA PHE A 252 0.74 20.08 11.41
C PHE A 252 0.58 18.94 10.40
N ALA A 253 0.88 19.20 9.12
CA ALA A 253 0.86 18.20 8.07
C ALA A 253 1.85 17.06 8.34
N ALA A 254 3.04 17.36 8.87
CA ALA A 254 4.02 16.34 9.26
C ALA A 254 3.48 15.45 10.39
N ARG A 255 2.83 16.02 11.41
CA ARG A 255 2.24 15.26 12.53
C ARG A 255 1.05 14.39 12.12
N LEU A 256 0.18 14.90 11.26
CA LEU A 256 -0.96 14.16 10.73
C LEU A 256 -0.51 13.03 9.80
N ARG A 257 0.52 13.27 8.96
CA ARG A 257 1.07 12.25 8.06
C ARG A 257 1.59 11.02 8.80
N ARG A 258 2.23 11.20 9.96
CA ARG A 258 2.63 10.07 10.81
C ARG A 258 1.45 9.26 11.35
N ARG A 259 0.25 9.81 11.37
CA ARG A 259 -1.01 9.13 11.75
C ARG A 259 -1.83 8.67 10.54
N GLY A 260 -1.28 8.75 9.32
CA GLY A 260 -1.97 8.35 8.09
C GLY A 260 -3.09 9.30 7.66
N VAL A 261 -3.01 10.57 8.09
CA VAL A 261 -3.97 11.62 7.78
C VAL A 261 -3.29 12.69 6.94
N ASP A 262 -3.85 12.98 5.77
CA ASP A 262 -3.35 14.07 4.95
C ASP A 262 -3.93 15.40 5.38
N LEU A 263 -3.11 16.46 5.37
CA LEU A 263 -3.58 17.83 5.47
C LEU A 263 -3.65 18.45 4.08
N ASN A 264 -4.86 18.82 3.66
CA ASN A 264 -5.07 19.53 2.41
C ASN A 264 -5.55 20.95 2.70
N VAL A 265 -4.67 21.94 2.49
CA VAL A 265 -5.01 23.33 2.72
C VAL A 265 -5.49 23.95 1.41
N ILE A 266 -6.79 24.21 1.34
CA ILE A 266 -7.46 24.78 0.18
C ILE A 266 -7.55 26.29 0.37
N ASP A 267 -6.82 27.03 -0.47
CA ASP A 267 -6.84 28.48 -0.54
C ASP A 267 -7.12 28.94 -1.97
N LEU A 268 -8.40 29.18 -2.28
CA LEU A 268 -8.87 29.49 -3.63
C LEU A 268 -8.65 30.94 -4.06
N ARG A 269 -8.20 31.81 -3.15
CA ARG A 269 -8.19 33.25 -3.41
C ARG A 269 -6.82 33.76 -3.88
N TRP A 270 -5.82 32.88 -4.00
CA TRP A 270 -4.47 33.22 -4.49
C TRP A 270 -4.38 33.64 -5.96
N GLY A 271 -5.51 33.73 -6.66
CA GLY A 271 -5.57 34.05 -8.08
C GLY A 271 -6.44 35.19 -8.53
N ILE A 272 -6.94 36.03 -7.63
CA ILE A 272 -7.67 37.23 -8.07
C ILE A 272 -6.83 38.43 -7.65
N GLN A 273 -5.90 38.85 -8.52
CA GLN A 273 -5.00 39.98 -8.24
C GLN A 273 -5.83 41.27 -8.09
N PRO A 274 -5.48 42.17 -7.14
CA PRO A 274 -6.09 43.48 -7.03
C PRO A 274 -5.98 44.30 -8.33
N GLU A 275 -4.90 44.13 -9.11
CA GLU A 275 -4.70 44.84 -10.37
C GLU A 275 -5.70 44.42 -11.46
N GLU A 276 -6.12 43.15 -11.51
CA GLU A 276 -7.15 42.66 -12.45
C GLU A 276 -8.53 43.26 -12.13
N ARG A 277 -8.79 43.55 -10.86
CA ARG A 277 -10.01 44.24 -10.41
C ARG A 277 -9.95 45.76 -10.62
N ALA A 278 -8.79 46.38 -10.44
CA ALA A 278 -8.60 47.81 -10.75
C ALA A 278 -8.66 48.09 -12.26
N ALA A 279 -8.25 47.11 -13.09
CA ALA A 279 -8.38 47.15 -14.55
C ALA A 279 -9.81 46.86 -15.04
N ALA A 280 -10.59 46.01 -14.37
CA ALA A 280 -12.01 45.74 -14.71
C ALA A 280 -12.96 46.95 -14.56
N GLY A 281 -12.49 48.03 -13.92
CA GLY A 281 -13.15 49.35 -13.95
C GLY A 281 -12.88 50.17 -15.21
N LYS A 282 -12.09 49.66 -16.17
CA LYS A 282 -11.84 50.25 -17.48
C LYS A 282 -12.43 49.35 -18.57
N CYS A 283 -13.56 49.80 -19.13
CA CYS A 283 -14.16 49.46 -20.43
C CYS A 283 -13.83 48.10 -21.07
N GLY A 284 -14.84 47.22 -21.19
CA GLY A 284 -15.02 46.41 -22.39
C GLY A 284 -15.07 44.89 -22.24
N GLU A 285 -14.14 44.27 -21.53
CA GLU A 285 -14.03 42.81 -21.47
C GLU A 285 -13.88 42.33 -20.02
N ARG A 286 -14.90 41.63 -19.52
CA ARG A 286 -14.94 41.06 -18.16
C ARG A 286 -14.41 39.63 -18.21
N ASN A 287 -13.18 39.39 -17.74
CA ASN A 287 -12.63 38.05 -17.52
C ASN A 287 -12.68 37.66 -16.03
N ILE A 288 -13.87 37.70 -15.42
CA ILE A 288 -14.11 36.96 -14.17
C ILE A 288 -14.71 35.62 -14.60
N ASN A 289 -14.08 34.51 -14.24
CA ASN A 289 -14.61 33.18 -14.50
C ASN A 289 -15.98 33.05 -13.83
N LYS A 290 -17.06 32.90 -14.61
CA LYS A 290 -18.46 32.78 -14.15
C LYS A 290 -18.72 31.62 -13.18
N ASN A 291 -17.73 30.73 -13.01
CA ASN A 291 -17.79 29.58 -12.12
C ASN A 291 -17.12 29.82 -10.75
N THR A 292 -16.57 31.01 -10.48
CA THR A 292 -15.81 31.28 -9.24
C THR A 292 -16.63 31.03 -7.98
N LEU A 293 -17.89 31.47 -7.94
CA LEU A 293 -18.80 31.24 -6.82
C LEU A 293 -19.02 29.74 -6.57
N GLU A 294 -19.26 28.98 -7.64
CA GLU A 294 -19.52 27.55 -7.56
C GLU A 294 -18.29 26.76 -7.10
N ILE A 295 -17.10 27.08 -7.62
CA ILE A 295 -15.85 26.43 -7.24
C ILE A 295 -15.62 26.62 -5.73
N CYS A 296 -15.75 27.86 -5.23
CA CYS A 296 -15.54 28.14 -3.82
C CYS A 296 -16.55 27.42 -2.92
N LEU A 297 -17.84 27.44 -3.26
CA LEU A 297 -18.84 26.77 -2.43
C LEU A 297 -18.73 25.23 -2.47
N LYS A 298 -18.34 24.65 -3.61
CA LYS A 298 -18.05 23.20 -3.71
C LYS A 298 -16.85 22.80 -2.86
N GLU A 299 -15.79 23.58 -2.84
CA GLU A 299 -14.62 23.27 -2.01
C GLU A 299 -14.92 23.42 -0.51
N VAL A 300 -15.75 24.40 -0.13
CA VAL A 300 -16.25 24.50 1.24
C VAL A 300 -17.07 23.25 1.62
N ASP A 301 -17.92 22.74 0.72
CA ASP A 301 -18.67 21.49 0.98
C ASP A 301 -17.74 20.27 1.11
N ARG A 302 -16.61 20.27 0.38
CA ARG A 302 -15.58 19.23 0.44
C ARG A 302 -14.73 19.28 1.72
N CYS A 303 -14.77 20.34 2.52
CA CYS A 303 -13.98 20.48 3.76
C CYS A 303 -14.52 19.67 4.96
N TYR A 304 -15.23 18.57 4.72
CA TYR A 304 -15.69 17.69 5.78
C TYR A 304 -14.52 16.86 6.33
N PRO A 305 -14.35 16.70 7.67
CA PRO A 305 -15.21 17.18 8.75
C PRO A 305 -14.71 18.44 9.51
N PHE A 306 -13.71 19.18 9.03
CA PHE A 306 -13.09 20.31 9.77
C PHE A 306 -12.94 21.59 8.93
N PHE A 307 -13.30 22.76 9.46
CA PHE A 307 -13.28 24.04 8.71
C PHE A 307 -12.66 25.19 9.52
N ILE A 308 -11.71 25.95 8.94
CA ILE A 308 -11.15 27.15 9.56
C ILE A 308 -11.60 28.41 8.82
N GLY A 309 -12.12 29.40 9.55
CA GLY A 309 -12.38 30.73 9.00
C GLY A 309 -11.48 31.79 9.63
N ILE A 310 -10.76 32.58 8.83
CA ILE A 310 -9.93 33.69 9.33
C ILE A 310 -10.52 35.02 8.86
N ILE A 311 -10.92 35.87 9.80
CA ILE A 311 -11.72 37.06 9.51
C ILE A 311 -10.90 38.31 9.80
N GLY A 312 -10.47 38.98 8.73
CA GLY A 312 -9.82 40.30 8.79
C GLY A 312 -10.81 41.45 8.99
N GLY A 313 -10.35 42.68 8.78
CA GLY A 313 -11.14 43.91 8.86
C GLY A 313 -12.08 44.13 7.67
N ARG A 314 -11.91 43.41 6.56
CA ARG A 314 -12.70 43.62 5.33
C ARG A 314 -13.87 42.64 5.18
N TYR A 315 -14.97 43.13 4.59
CA TYR A 315 -16.18 42.31 4.35
C TYR A 315 -16.04 41.31 3.20
N GLY A 316 -15.22 41.64 2.18
CA GLY A 316 -15.02 40.81 1.00
C GLY A 316 -15.85 41.24 -0.22
N TRP A 317 -15.62 40.57 -1.34
CA TRP A 317 -16.32 40.82 -2.62
C TRP A 317 -17.78 40.36 -2.55
N ILE A 318 -18.71 41.11 -3.13
CA ILE A 318 -20.13 40.78 -3.23
C ILE A 318 -20.39 40.32 -4.68
N PRO A 319 -20.71 39.04 -4.93
CA PRO A 319 -21.07 38.54 -6.25
C PRO A 319 -22.39 39.15 -6.74
N GLU A 320 -22.51 39.37 -8.05
CA GLU A 320 -23.74 39.74 -8.75
C GLU A 320 -24.29 38.56 -9.56
N LEU A 321 -25.54 38.66 -10.04
CA LEU A 321 -26.18 37.57 -10.81
C LEU A 321 -25.41 37.22 -12.09
N GLU A 322 -24.71 38.20 -12.67
CA GLU A 322 -23.91 38.05 -13.88
C GLU A 322 -22.61 37.24 -13.65
N ASP A 323 -22.19 37.10 -12.38
CA ASP A 323 -21.01 36.33 -11.96
C ASP A 323 -21.32 34.86 -11.66
N VAL A 324 -22.57 34.44 -11.89
CA VAL A 324 -23.06 33.08 -11.59
C VAL A 324 -23.46 32.39 -12.87
N ASP A 325 -22.87 31.23 -13.14
CA ASP A 325 -23.39 30.33 -14.16
C ASP A 325 -24.69 29.66 -13.65
N LEU A 326 -25.83 30.17 -14.14
CA LEU A 326 -27.16 29.70 -13.77
C LEU A 326 -27.47 28.30 -14.31
N GLU A 327 -26.68 27.82 -15.26
CA GLU A 327 -26.93 26.55 -15.93
C GLU A 327 -26.33 25.34 -15.23
N THR A 328 -25.47 25.56 -14.23
CA THR A 328 -24.81 24.46 -13.54
C THR A 328 -25.75 23.71 -12.59
N ASP A 329 -25.52 22.41 -12.46
CA ASP A 329 -26.25 21.56 -11.52
C ASP A 329 -26.13 22.04 -10.07
N PHE A 330 -24.98 22.58 -9.73
CA PHE A 330 -24.72 23.12 -8.40
C PHE A 330 -25.62 24.31 -8.10
N TYR A 331 -25.71 25.28 -9.03
CA TYR A 331 -26.62 26.41 -8.87
C TYR A 331 -28.07 25.95 -8.82
N LYS A 332 -28.49 25.06 -9.71
CA LYS A 332 -29.88 24.55 -9.77
C LYS A 332 -30.30 23.87 -8.45
N ARG A 333 -29.42 23.08 -7.83
CA ARG A 333 -29.68 22.44 -6.53
C ARG A 333 -29.70 23.42 -5.35
N ASN A 334 -28.96 24.53 -5.45
CA ASN A 334 -28.83 25.54 -4.40
C ASN A 334 -29.51 26.86 -4.74
N ARG A 335 -30.40 26.86 -5.73
CA ARG A 335 -30.92 28.06 -6.39
C ARG A 335 -31.55 29.04 -5.41
N GLU A 336 -32.39 28.55 -4.52
CA GLU A 336 -33.09 29.37 -3.53
C GLU A 336 -32.12 30.02 -2.54
N LYS A 337 -31.10 29.26 -2.08
CA LYS A 337 -30.08 29.76 -1.14
C LYS A 337 -29.19 30.80 -1.81
N ILE A 338 -28.66 30.50 -2.99
CA ILE A 338 -27.77 31.42 -3.73
C ILE A 338 -28.53 32.68 -4.14
N ALA A 339 -29.77 32.56 -4.64
CA ALA A 339 -30.61 33.72 -4.96
C ALA A 339 -30.87 34.61 -3.73
N SER A 340 -31.11 34.00 -2.57
CA SER A 340 -31.27 34.72 -1.29
C SER A 340 -29.97 35.42 -0.85
N TYR A 341 -28.81 34.81 -1.05
CA TYR A 341 -27.54 35.44 -0.72
C TYR A 341 -27.23 36.64 -1.63
N LEU A 342 -27.47 36.50 -2.93
CA LEU A 342 -27.30 37.56 -3.92
C LEU A 342 -28.27 38.72 -3.65
N SER A 343 -29.54 38.45 -3.36
CA SER A 343 -30.55 39.50 -3.06
C SER A 343 -30.22 40.28 -1.79
N GLN A 344 -29.58 39.63 -0.81
CA GLN A 344 -29.10 40.28 0.42
C GLN A 344 -27.74 40.96 0.26
N ARG A 345 -27.13 40.86 -0.93
CA ARG A 345 -25.79 41.38 -1.23
C ARG A 345 -24.75 40.93 -0.20
N LYS A 346 -24.75 39.62 0.10
CA LYS A 346 -23.75 39.00 0.99
C LYS A 346 -22.42 38.93 0.27
N SER A 347 -21.31 39.07 1.00
CA SER A 347 -19.99 38.85 0.41
C SER A 347 -19.73 37.37 0.20
N MET A 348 -18.82 37.03 -0.71
CA MET A 348 -18.32 35.66 -0.93
C MET A 348 -17.86 35.02 0.38
N THR A 349 -17.12 35.75 1.22
CA THR A 349 -16.72 35.33 2.57
C THR A 349 -17.93 35.00 3.44
N GLU A 350 -18.96 35.84 3.47
CA GLU A 350 -20.18 35.54 4.24
C GLU A 350 -20.91 34.32 3.66
N MET A 351 -20.97 34.18 2.33
CA MET A 351 -21.61 33.03 1.68
C MET A 351 -20.89 31.72 2.00
N GLU A 352 -19.56 31.67 1.92
CA GLU A 352 -18.75 30.50 2.29
C GLU A 352 -19.00 30.08 3.74
N ILE A 353 -19.01 31.05 4.66
CA ILE A 353 -19.27 30.81 6.08
C ILE A 353 -20.67 30.26 6.31
N LEU A 354 -21.69 30.87 5.70
CA LEU A 354 -23.08 30.43 5.88
C LEU A 354 -23.31 29.04 5.28
N PHE A 355 -22.84 28.83 4.05
CA PHE A 355 -22.99 27.59 3.30
C PHE A 355 -22.25 26.42 3.96
N GLY A 356 -21.04 26.66 4.46
CA GLY A 356 -20.20 25.63 5.08
C GLY A 356 -20.51 25.35 6.55
N THR A 357 -21.05 26.32 7.31
CA THR A 357 -21.12 26.20 8.78
C THR A 357 -22.48 26.57 9.40
N LEU A 358 -22.91 27.83 9.31
CA LEU A 358 -24.01 28.34 10.13
C LEU A 358 -25.39 27.80 9.71
N GLU A 359 -25.56 27.41 8.45
CA GLU A 359 -26.85 26.97 7.88
C GLU A 359 -26.90 25.46 7.54
N ARG A 360 -25.87 24.68 7.88
CA ARG A 360 -25.81 23.22 7.63
C ARG A 360 -26.45 22.43 8.78
N GLN A 361 -27.47 21.62 8.47
CA GLN A 361 -28.19 20.78 9.45
C GLN A 361 -27.65 19.33 9.51
N ASP A 362 -26.82 18.95 8.52
CA ASP A 362 -26.45 17.57 8.23
C ASP A 362 -24.97 17.34 8.60
N ALA A 363 -24.77 16.74 9.78
CA ALA A 363 -23.50 16.41 10.46
C ALA A 363 -22.66 17.61 11.00
N PRO A 364 -22.11 17.51 12.21
CA PRO A 364 -21.29 18.58 12.78
C PRO A 364 -19.92 18.60 12.10
N ILE A 365 -19.71 19.54 11.17
CA ILE A 365 -18.35 20.00 10.84
C ILE A 365 -17.79 20.64 12.11
N ASP A 366 -16.58 20.28 12.51
CA ASP A 366 -15.88 21.00 13.57
C ASP A 366 -15.22 22.24 12.97
N TYR A 367 -15.68 23.44 13.36
CA TYR A 367 -15.19 24.70 12.78
C TYR A 367 -14.60 25.62 13.84
N ARG A 368 -13.56 26.36 13.44
CA ARG A 368 -12.88 27.36 14.27
C ARG A 368 -12.78 28.67 13.51
N PHE A 369 -13.12 29.77 14.17
CA PHE A 369 -13.01 31.11 13.59
C PHE A 369 -11.99 31.96 14.37
N TYR A 370 -11.08 32.60 13.63
CA TYR A 370 -10.08 33.52 14.17
C TYR A 370 -10.39 34.92 13.67
N ILE A 371 -10.56 35.88 14.58
CA ILE A 371 -11.01 37.23 14.23
C ILE A 371 -9.88 38.21 14.52
N GLY A 372 -9.45 38.97 13.50
CA GLY A 372 -8.42 39.99 13.67
C GLY A 372 -8.90 41.09 14.62
N ASP A 373 -8.04 41.45 15.58
CA ASP A 373 -8.27 42.51 16.58
C ASP A 373 -8.76 43.80 15.89
N GLU A 374 -9.81 44.41 16.44
CA GLU A 374 -10.39 45.60 15.82
C GLU A 374 -9.40 46.76 15.76
N ASP A 375 -8.48 46.91 16.71
CA ASP A 375 -7.54 48.03 16.72
C ASP A 375 -6.39 47.85 15.71
N VAL A 376 -6.06 46.60 15.37
CA VAL A 376 -4.98 46.26 14.42
C VAL A 376 -5.49 46.20 12.99
N TYR A 377 -6.68 45.64 12.78
CA TYR A 377 -7.25 45.39 11.45
C TYR A 377 -8.37 46.38 11.07
N GLN A 378 -8.56 47.49 11.81
CA GLN A 378 -9.51 48.57 11.43
C GLN A 378 -9.08 49.39 10.22
N ASP A 379 -7.82 49.29 9.78
CA ASP A 379 -7.27 50.19 8.76
C ASP A 379 -7.47 49.70 7.32
N SER A 380 -8.57 50.13 6.68
CA SER A 380 -8.51 50.46 5.24
C SER A 380 -9.66 51.35 4.74
N ALA A 381 -10.14 52.31 5.54
CA ALA A 381 -10.95 53.40 4.96
C ALA A 381 -10.09 54.30 4.05
N GLU A 382 -8.83 54.54 4.44
CA GLU A 382 -7.93 55.44 3.72
C GLU A 382 -7.30 54.80 2.47
N ASN A 383 -6.97 53.50 2.53
CA ASN A 383 -6.40 52.77 1.39
C ASN A 383 -7.42 52.49 0.26
N TYR A 384 -8.72 52.43 0.55
CA TYR A 384 -9.78 52.29 -0.48
C TYR A 384 -10.11 53.62 -1.18
N ALA A 385 -9.91 54.76 -0.51
CA ALA A 385 -10.27 56.08 -1.01
C ALA A 385 -9.25 56.66 -2.01
N ALA A 386 -8.01 56.16 -2.00
CA ALA A 386 -6.92 56.67 -2.83
C ALA A 386 -7.05 56.37 -4.34
N CYS A 387 -7.89 55.40 -4.75
CA CYS A 387 -8.00 54.96 -6.15
C CYS A 387 -9.32 55.31 -6.88
N ALA A 388 -10.27 56.03 -6.27
CA ALA A 388 -11.62 56.17 -6.83
C ALA A 388 -11.92 57.57 -7.42
N ARG A 389 -12.40 57.62 -8.68
CA ARG A 389 -12.87 58.84 -9.37
C ARG A 389 -14.22 59.38 -8.86
N ASN A 390 -15.00 58.61 -8.08
CA ASN A 390 -16.33 59.02 -7.60
C ASN A 390 -16.53 58.68 -6.11
N ARG A 391 -16.27 59.65 -5.23
CA ARG A 391 -16.22 59.46 -3.76
C ARG A 391 -17.55 59.07 -3.13
N GLN A 392 -18.68 59.51 -3.67
CA GLN A 392 -19.98 59.48 -2.97
C GLN A 392 -20.65 58.09 -3.00
N VAL A 393 -20.62 57.42 -4.16
CA VAL A 393 -21.14 56.04 -4.31
C VAL A 393 -20.27 55.05 -3.52
N MET A 394 -18.94 55.24 -3.55
CA MET A 394 -18.00 54.39 -2.82
C MET A 394 -18.08 54.57 -1.30
N GLN A 395 -18.32 55.78 -0.79
CA GLN A 395 -18.56 56.00 0.64
C GLN A 395 -19.80 55.27 1.16
N THR A 396 -20.85 55.15 0.33
CA THR A 396 -22.09 54.47 0.70
C THR A 396 -21.90 52.95 0.72
N LEU A 397 -21.29 52.39 -0.33
CA LEU A 397 -20.95 50.96 -0.39
C LEU A 397 -19.94 50.56 0.71
N PHE A 398 -19.00 51.44 1.06
CA PHE A 398 -18.04 51.21 2.14
C PHE A 398 -18.72 51.19 3.52
N LYS A 399 -19.61 52.15 3.81
CA LYS A 399 -20.40 52.15 5.05
C LYS A 399 -21.26 50.88 5.18
N GLU A 400 -21.86 50.44 4.07
CA GLU A 400 -22.62 49.18 4.02
C GLU A 400 -21.71 47.97 4.34
N ALA A 401 -20.54 47.87 3.70
CA ALA A 401 -19.59 46.78 3.89
C ALA A 401 -19.04 46.72 5.33
N VAL A 402 -18.67 47.87 5.93
CA VAL A 402 -18.21 47.94 7.33
C VAL A 402 -19.33 47.51 8.29
N THR A 403 -20.57 47.96 8.04
CA THR A 403 -21.72 47.59 8.86
C THR A 403 -22.00 46.09 8.78
N LYS A 404 -21.98 45.53 7.57
CA LYS A 404 -22.19 44.09 7.36
C LYS A 404 -21.03 43.25 7.93
N GLN A 405 -19.79 43.72 7.86
CA GLN A 405 -18.65 43.03 8.48
C GLN A 405 -18.75 43.01 10.00
N LYS A 406 -19.13 44.11 10.63
CA LYS A 406 -19.41 44.15 12.08
C LYS A 406 -20.58 43.24 12.45
N ALA A 407 -21.63 43.21 11.64
CA ALA A 407 -22.77 42.32 11.85
C ALA A 407 -22.39 40.85 11.71
N LEU A 408 -21.54 40.49 10.74
CA LEU A 408 -21.02 39.14 10.55
C LEU A 408 -20.14 38.71 11.74
N ARG A 409 -19.18 39.55 12.16
CA ARG A 409 -18.35 39.32 13.35
C ARG A 409 -19.22 39.09 14.59
N LYS A 410 -20.21 39.96 14.81
CA LYS A 410 -21.15 39.83 15.94
C LYS A 410 -22.00 38.56 15.86
N ARG A 411 -22.45 38.16 14.66
CA ARG A 411 -23.21 36.92 14.44
C ARG A 411 -22.36 35.69 14.75
N LEU A 412 -21.09 35.70 14.39
CA LEU A 412 -20.16 34.61 14.66
C LEU A 412 -19.85 34.48 16.16
N ILE A 413 -19.53 35.60 16.81
CA ILE A 413 -19.30 35.66 18.27
C ILE A 413 -20.56 35.21 19.02
N GLY A 414 -21.74 35.74 18.66
CA GLY A 414 -23.01 35.44 19.32
C GLY A 414 -23.57 34.04 19.04
N SER A 415 -23.00 33.28 18.11
CA SER A 415 -23.48 31.94 17.78
C SER A 415 -23.13 30.87 18.83
N GLY A 416 -22.22 31.18 19.78
CA GLY A 416 -21.80 30.26 20.85
C GLY A 416 -20.95 29.07 20.38
N LYS A 417 -20.62 29.02 19.08
CA LYS A 417 -19.82 27.98 18.46
C LYS A 417 -18.35 28.44 18.46
N ALA A 418 -17.42 27.75 19.12
CA ALA A 418 -15.99 28.07 19.37
C ALA A 418 -15.38 29.25 18.55
N CYS A 419 -15.75 30.50 18.89
CA CYS A 419 -15.53 31.73 18.11
C CYS A 419 -14.81 32.83 18.92
N GLU A 420 -13.94 32.49 19.86
CA GLU A 420 -13.23 33.49 20.68
C GLU A 420 -11.72 33.29 20.68
N LYS A 421 -11.10 33.52 19.52
CA LYS A 421 -9.66 33.79 19.45
C LYS A 421 -9.41 35.03 18.60
N THR A 422 -9.22 36.16 19.28
CA THR A 422 -8.72 37.37 18.65
C THR A 422 -7.22 37.26 18.44
N PHE A 423 -6.71 37.73 17.31
CA PHE A 423 -5.28 37.78 17.04
C PHE A 423 -4.83 39.20 16.69
N LYS A 424 -3.60 39.53 17.08
CA LYS A 424 -3.01 40.87 16.89
C LYS A 424 -1.86 40.88 15.88
N ASN A 425 -1.32 39.70 15.56
CA ASN A 425 -0.21 39.53 14.64
C ASN A 425 -0.14 38.07 14.14
N PRO A 426 0.64 37.81 13.08
CA PRO A 426 0.79 36.47 12.48
C PRO A 426 1.19 35.36 13.45
N ALA A 427 2.07 35.66 14.41
CA ALA A 427 2.55 34.67 15.38
C ALA A 427 1.42 34.24 16.34
N SER A 428 0.68 35.20 16.90
CA SER A 428 -0.46 34.94 17.80
C SER A 428 -1.59 34.15 17.12
N LEU A 429 -1.82 34.39 15.83
CA LEU A 429 -2.75 33.61 15.02
C LEU A 429 -2.22 32.18 14.81
N GLY A 430 -0.93 32.05 14.47
CA GLY A 430 -0.29 30.76 14.25
C GLY A 430 -0.29 29.87 15.50
N GLU A 431 0.02 30.43 16.67
CA GLU A 431 -0.06 29.73 17.96
C GLU A 431 -1.49 29.27 18.26
N SER A 432 -2.48 30.13 17.99
CA SER A 432 -3.89 29.82 18.21
C SER A 432 -4.38 28.68 17.32
N ILE A 433 -4.00 28.70 16.04
CA ILE A 433 -4.32 27.65 15.06
C ILE A 433 -3.61 26.34 15.42
N LEU A 434 -2.32 26.39 15.75
CA LEU A 434 -1.56 25.20 16.13
C LEU A 434 -2.17 24.52 17.36
N LYS A 435 -2.57 25.28 18.37
CA LYS A 435 -3.23 24.74 19.56
C LYS A 435 -4.59 24.10 19.24
N ASP A 436 -5.42 24.72 18.39
CA ASP A 436 -6.70 24.12 18.00
C ASP A 436 -6.52 22.86 17.16
N MET A 437 -5.48 22.83 16.34
CA MET A 437 -5.06 21.68 15.57
C MET A 437 -4.58 20.53 16.46
N GLU A 438 -3.83 20.83 17.52
CA GLU A 438 -3.43 19.85 18.53
C GLU A 438 -4.64 19.28 19.27
N MET A 439 -5.57 20.14 19.72
CA MET A 439 -6.81 19.67 20.34
C MET A 439 -7.68 18.85 19.38
N LEU A 440 -7.75 19.23 18.09
CA LEU A 440 -8.45 18.44 17.08
C LEU A 440 -7.84 17.04 16.97
N ILE A 441 -6.51 16.92 16.94
CA ILE A 441 -5.84 15.61 16.95
C ILE A 441 -6.26 14.82 18.18
N GLU A 442 -6.17 15.40 19.38
CA GLU A 442 -6.53 14.73 20.64
C GLU A 442 -8.01 14.28 20.66
N GLU A 443 -8.92 15.11 20.15
CA GLU A 443 -10.35 14.80 20.04
C GLU A 443 -10.60 13.66 19.05
N LEU A 444 -9.93 13.69 17.88
CA LEU A 444 -10.04 12.64 16.88
C LEU A 444 -9.43 11.31 17.37
N GLU A 445 -8.36 11.37 18.16
CA GLU A 445 -7.77 10.23 18.87
C GLU A 445 -8.74 9.63 19.89
N GLN A 446 -9.35 10.46 20.74
CA GLN A 446 -10.35 10.02 21.72
C GLN A 446 -11.60 9.41 21.06
N GLN A 447 -11.97 9.90 19.88
CA GLN A 447 -13.09 9.38 19.09
C GLN A 447 -12.72 8.10 18.31
N GLY A 448 -11.46 7.66 18.34
CA GLY A 448 -10.96 6.51 17.58
C GLY A 448 -11.00 6.74 16.06
N LYS A 449 -11.00 8.00 15.62
CA LYS A 449 -11.06 8.38 14.19
C LYS A 449 -9.69 8.47 13.55
N ILE A 450 -8.64 8.68 14.34
CA ILE A 450 -7.23 8.64 13.94
C ILE A 450 -6.42 7.88 15.00
N PRO A 451 -5.26 7.28 14.65
CA PRO A 451 -4.41 6.55 15.59
C PRO A 451 -3.85 7.43 16.73
N THR A 452 -3.76 6.86 17.94
CA THR A 452 -3.18 7.50 19.14
C THR A 452 -1.65 7.55 19.15
N VAL A 453 -1.00 6.79 18.27
CA VAL A 453 0.46 6.71 18.13
C VAL A 453 0.84 6.84 16.66
N ASP A 454 2.07 7.27 16.40
CA ASP A 454 2.63 7.31 15.05
C ASP A 454 2.54 5.90 14.44
N LEU A 455 1.94 5.83 13.26
CA LEU A 455 1.84 4.62 12.48
C LEU A 455 3.23 4.18 12.02
N THR A 456 3.45 2.87 12.09
CA THR A 456 4.57 2.23 11.43
C THR A 456 4.45 2.39 9.91
N GLU A 457 5.56 2.29 9.18
CA GLU A 457 5.54 2.35 7.71
C GLU A 457 4.58 1.34 7.08
N ASP A 458 4.42 0.18 7.68
CA ASP A 458 3.52 -0.85 7.16
C ASP A 458 2.05 -0.53 7.37
N GLU A 459 1.70 0.13 8.49
CA GLU A 459 0.34 0.64 8.69
C GLU A 459 0.04 1.76 7.70
N LEU A 460 1.03 2.60 7.38
CA LEU A 460 0.93 3.58 6.29
C LEU A 460 0.74 2.88 4.92
N ARG A 461 1.50 1.81 4.63
CA ARG A 461 1.31 1.01 3.40
C ARG A 461 -0.08 0.37 3.33
N LEU A 462 -0.64 -0.08 4.45
CA LEU A 462 -2.00 -0.61 4.50
C LEU A 462 -3.02 0.49 4.14
N LEU A 463 -2.84 1.71 4.64
CA LEU A 463 -3.69 2.85 4.30
C LEU A 463 -3.55 3.26 2.83
N GLU A 464 -2.36 3.15 2.23
CA GLU A 464 -2.14 3.32 0.80
C GLU A 464 -2.95 2.31 -0.02
N ILE A 465 -2.91 1.04 0.38
CA ILE A 465 -3.68 -0.02 -0.26
C ILE A 465 -5.18 0.26 -0.16
N ILE A 466 -5.68 0.63 1.02
CA ILE A 466 -7.11 0.95 1.23
C ILE A 466 -7.53 2.14 0.36
N SER A 467 -6.71 3.19 0.31
CA SER A 467 -6.95 4.37 -0.52
C SER A 467 -6.97 4.02 -2.01
N PHE A 468 -6.00 3.23 -2.46
CA PHE A 468 -5.92 2.71 -3.82
C PHE A 468 -7.18 1.90 -4.18
N GLU A 469 -7.58 0.94 -3.33
CA GLU A 469 -8.77 0.11 -3.56
C GLU A 469 -10.05 0.95 -3.58
N LYS A 470 -10.19 1.94 -2.68
CA LYS A 470 -11.32 2.87 -2.66
C LYS A 470 -11.43 3.67 -3.96
N GLN A 471 -10.31 4.14 -4.49
CA GLN A 471 -10.32 4.92 -5.73
C GLN A 471 -10.54 4.04 -6.97
N LYS A 472 -9.88 2.88 -7.06
CA LYS A 472 -10.06 1.93 -8.16
C LYS A 472 -11.50 1.43 -8.30
N THR A 473 -12.25 1.41 -7.20
CA THR A 473 -13.65 0.95 -7.15
C THR A 473 -14.67 2.07 -7.35
N LYS A 474 -14.24 3.34 -7.46
CA LYS A 474 -15.12 4.48 -7.74
C LYS A 474 -15.79 4.29 -9.10
N GLY A 475 -17.12 4.33 -9.14
CA GLY A 475 -17.88 4.21 -10.38
C GLY A 475 -17.97 2.80 -10.97
N TYR A 476 -17.41 1.78 -10.31
CA TYR A 476 -17.46 0.41 -10.82
C TYR A 476 -18.84 -0.25 -10.62
N VAL A 477 -19.24 -1.06 -11.59
CA VAL A 477 -20.45 -1.89 -11.58
C VAL A 477 -19.99 -3.35 -11.63
N GLY A 478 -20.56 -4.19 -10.76
CA GLY A 478 -20.12 -5.57 -10.58
C GLY A 478 -20.27 -6.39 -11.87
N ARG A 479 -19.36 -7.34 -12.08
CA ARG A 479 -19.36 -8.23 -13.25
C ARG A 479 -19.58 -9.67 -12.84
N GLU A 480 -20.17 -10.45 -13.74
CA GLU A 480 -20.34 -11.91 -13.56
C GLU A 480 -19.00 -12.62 -13.33
N ALA A 481 -17.91 -12.06 -13.89
CA ALA A 481 -16.55 -12.53 -13.68
C ALA A 481 -16.14 -12.58 -12.20
N GLU A 482 -16.75 -11.81 -11.29
CA GLU A 482 -16.44 -11.86 -9.85
C GLU A 482 -16.75 -13.24 -9.22
N LYS A 483 -17.71 -13.99 -9.79
CA LYS A 483 -18.11 -15.31 -9.27
C LYS A 483 -16.96 -16.33 -9.27
N ILE A 484 -15.94 -16.15 -10.13
CA ILE A 484 -14.76 -17.02 -10.10
C ILE A 484 -13.97 -16.87 -8.79
N LEU A 485 -13.91 -15.65 -8.26
CA LEU A 485 -13.19 -15.35 -7.03
C LEU A 485 -13.93 -15.94 -5.82
N ASP A 486 -15.26 -15.84 -5.80
CA ASP A 486 -16.10 -16.42 -4.75
C ASP A 486 -15.94 -17.95 -4.73
N ARG A 487 -16.02 -18.63 -5.88
CA ARG A 487 -15.77 -20.08 -5.97
C ARG A 487 -14.38 -20.49 -5.52
N TYR A 488 -13.36 -19.68 -5.82
CA TYR A 488 -11.99 -19.97 -5.39
C TYR A 488 -11.81 -19.81 -3.88
N LEU A 489 -12.48 -18.83 -3.27
CA LEU A 489 -12.51 -18.67 -1.82
C LEU A 489 -13.27 -19.81 -1.14
N GLU A 490 -14.39 -20.26 -1.69
CA GLU A 490 -15.13 -21.43 -1.19
C GLU A 490 -14.26 -22.69 -1.24
N LEU A 491 -13.55 -22.91 -2.36
CA LEU A 491 -12.56 -24.00 -2.49
C LEU A 491 -11.46 -23.90 -1.43
N LEU A 492 -10.94 -22.70 -1.19
CA LEU A 492 -9.90 -22.45 -0.18
C LEU A 492 -10.40 -22.71 1.23
N LEU A 493 -11.65 -22.38 1.56
CA LEU A 493 -12.20 -22.55 2.91
C LEU A 493 -12.78 -23.95 3.17
N GLY A 494 -13.06 -24.73 2.12
CA GLY A 494 -13.75 -26.04 2.22
C GLY A 494 -12.86 -27.28 2.25
N LYS A 495 -11.54 -27.18 2.06
CA LYS A 495 -10.59 -28.30 1.99
C LYS A 495 -10.01 -28.71 3.35
N THR A 496 -9.44 -29.94 3.45
CA THR A 496 -8.78 -30.47 4.67
C THR A 496 -7.24 -30.43 4.57
N GLU A 497 -6.52 -30.64 5.68
CA GLU A 497 -5.05 -30.43 5.85
C GLU A 497 -4.11 -31.16 4.86
N GLN A 498 -4.61 -32.04 3.99
CA GLN A 498 -3.79 -32.82 3.04
C GLN A 498 -4.06 -32.48 1.56
N GLU A 499 -4.89 -31.48 1.26
CA GLU A 499 -5.28 -31.17 -0.11
C GLU A 499 -4.57 -29.94 -0.69
N GLU A 500 -3.95 -30.10 -1.85
CA GLU A 500 -3.33 -29.03 -2.62
C GLU A 500 -4.35 -28.08 -3.27
N ILE A 501 -3.97 -26.80 -3.38
CA ILE A 501 -4.73 -25.74 -4.06
C ILE A 501 -3.86 -25.12 -5.14
N GLN A 502 -4.36 -25.05 -6.38
CA GLN A 502 -3.65 -24.38 -7.47
C GLN A 502 -3.89 -22.86 -7.44
N PRO A 503 -2.86 -22.01 -7.64
CA PRO A 503 -3.03 -20.57 -7.80
C PRO A 503 -4.03 -20.22 -8.91
N LEU A 504 -4.90 -19.24 -8.65
CA LEU A 504 -5.84 -18.71 -9.64
C LEU A 504 -5.18 -17.55 -10.41
N PHE A 505 -5.02 -17.72 -11.71
CA PHE A 505 -4.48 -16.69 -12.60
C PHE A 505 -5.62 -15.97 -13.32
N ILE A 506 -5.70 -14.64 -13.16
CA ILE A 506 -6.70 -13.81 -13.84
C ILE A 506 -6.02 -12.97 -14.91
N THR A 507 -6.21 -13.35 -16.17
CA THR A 507 -5.52 -12.73 -17.31
C THR A 507 -6.48 -11.94 -18.18
N GLY A 508 -5.96 -11.08 -19.05
CA GLY A 508 -6.78 -10.39 -20.05
C GLY A 508 -6.25 -9.00 -20.39
N PRO A 509 -6.72 -8.36 -21.49
CA PRO A 509 -6.20 -7.08 -21.93
C PRO A 509 -6.19 -5.98 -20.85
N SER A 510 -5.32 -4.97 -20.99
CA SER A 510 -5.29 -3.83 -20.06
C SER A 510 -6.58 -3.01 -20.11
N GLY A 511 -6.98 -2.38 -19.01
CA GLY A 511 -8.25 -1.65 -18.91
C GLY A 511 -9.53 -2.50 -18.76
N THR A 512 -9.45 -3.84 -18.78
CA THR A 512 -10.60 -4.76 -18.59
C THR A 512 -11.21 -4.80 -17.19
N GLY A 513 -10.61 -4.10 -16.23
CA GLY A 513 -11.12 -3.99 -14.86
C GLY A 513 -10.64 -5.06 -13.88
N LYS A 514 -9.56 -5.81 -14.19
CA LYS A 514 -8.97 -6.83 -13.29
C LYS A 514 -8.66 -6.29 -11.89
N SER A 515 -7.82 -5.24 -11.80
CA SER A 515 -7.44 -4.61 -10.53
C SER A 515 -8.66 -4.06 -9.77
N THR A 516 -9.62 -3.47 -10.49
CA THR A 516 -10.86 -2.95 -9.89
C THR A 516 -11.73 -4.07 -9.33
N MET A 517 -11.84 -5.18 -10.05
CA MET A 517 -12.58 -6.37 -9.63
C MET A 517 -11.97 -6.96 -8.36
N ILE A 518 -10.64 -7.15 -8.32
CA ILE A 518 -9.92 -7.62 -7.13
C ILE A 518 -10.07 -6.66 -5.97
N ALA A 519 -9.84 -5.36 -6.18
CA ALA A 519 -9.95 -4.34 -5.13
C ALA A 519 -11.36 -4.26 -4.51
N ARG A 520 -12.40 -4.54 -5.30
CA ARG A 520 -13.78 -4.62 -4.80
C ARG A 520 -14.02 -5.91 -4.01
N TRP A 521 -13.63 -7.03 -4.61
CA TRP A 521 -13.86 -8.34 -4.04
C TRP A 521 -13.07 -8.54 -2.73
N SER A 522 -11.82 -8.09 -2.68
CA SER A 522 -10.93 -8.20 -1.53
C SER A 522 -11.48 -7.53 -0.27
N LYS A 523 -12.31 -6.48 -0.40
CA LYS A 523 -13.01 -5.85 0.74
C LYS A 523 -14.01 -6.79 1.41
N ARG A 524 -14.61 -7.73 0.66
CA ARG A 524 -15.52 -8.73 1.23
C ARG A 524 -14.79 -9.73 2.13
N LEU A 525 -13.47 -9.85 1.97
CA LEU A 525 -12.62 -10.75 2.74
C LEU A 525 -12.47 -10.34 4.21
N GLU A 526 -12.67 -9.05 4.52
CA GLU A 526 -12.63 -8.53 5.90
C GLU A 526 -13.64 -9.22 6.84
N ALA A 527 -14.67 -9.83 6.28
CA ALA A 527 -15.64 -10.61 7.03
C ALA A 527 -15.13 -11.98 7.50
N TYR A 528 -13.98 -12.46 6.99
CA TYR A 528 -13.39 -13.75 7.33
C TYR A 528 -12.21 -13.54 8.29
N THR A 529 -12.50 -13.33 9.57
CA THR A 529 -11.47 -12.98 10.59
C THR A 529 -10.39 -14.04 10.80
N GLN A 530 -10.66 -15.28 10.38
CA GLN A 530 -9.70 -16.39 10.45
C GLN A 530 -8.73 -16.40 9.26
N LEU A 531 -9.08 -15.76 8.14
CA LEU A 531 -8.30 -15.74 6.91
C LEU A 531 -7.33 -14.54 6.91
N LYS A 532 -6.02 -14.83 6.86
CA LYS A 532 -4.98 -13.83 6.68
C LYS A 532 -4.85 -13.46 5.20
N VAL A 533 -4.89 -12.18 4.86
CA VAL A 533 -4.82 -11.73 3.46
C VAL A 533 -3.61 -10.84 3.24
N ILE A 534 -2.69 -11.26 2.39
CA ILE A 534 -1.55 -10.46 1.95
C ILE A 534 -1.89 -9.89 0.57
N LYS A 535 -1.92 -8.56 0.44
CA LYS A 535 -2.25 -7.86 -0.81
C LYS A 535 -1.03 -7.12 -1.33
N ILE A 536 -0.65 -7.41 -2.57
CA ILE A 536 0.38 -6.68 -3.30
C ILE A 536 -0.21 -6.11 -4.58
N TYR A 537 -0.17 -4.79 -4.70
CA TYR A 537 -0.55 -4.06 -5.90
C TYR A 537 0.73 -3.49 -6.50
N ILE A 538 1.29 -4.14 -7.53
CA ILE A 538 2.59 -3.76 -8.10
C ILE A 538 2.54 -2.33 -8.64
N GLY A 539 1.42 -1.95 -9.29
CA GLY A 539 1.21 -0.59 -9.79
C GLY A 539 0.97 0.49 -8.74
N LEU A 540 0.86 0.12 -7.46
CA LEU A 540 0.84 1.05 -6.33
C LEU A 540 2.25 1.20 -5.73
N GLN A 541 2.99 0.09 -5.66
CA GLN A 541 4.24 -0.03 -4.91
C GLN A 541 5.45 0.13 -5.84
N ASN A 542 5.84 1.37 -6.14
CA ASN A 542 6.91 1.67 -7.13
C ASN A 542 8.32 1.18 -6.75
N ASN A 543 8.50 0.56 -5.58
CA ASN A 543 9.71 -0.18 -5.20
C ASN A 543 9.72 -1.63 -5.74
N ILE A 544 8.55 -2.16 -6.11
CA ILE A 544 8.39 -3.48 -6.72
C ILE A 544 8.55 -3.34 -8.23
N THR A 545 9.80 -3.25 -8.69
CA THR A 545 10.14 -3.12 -10.11
C THR A 545 10.59 -4.43 -10.73
N THR A 546 11.10 -5.38 -9.94
CA THR A 546 11.61 -6.69 -10.39
C THR A 546 10.95 -7.84 -9.64
N GLN A 547 11.03 -9.06 -10.18
CA GLN A 547 10.60 -10.28 -9.49
C GLN A 547 11.28 -10.44 -8.12
N SER A 548 12.58 -10.12 -8.01
CA SER A 548 13.30 -10.16 -6.74
C SER A 548 12.67 -9.24 -5.71
N ASN A 549 12.35 -8.00 -6.07
CA ASN A 549 11.73 -7.03 -5.16
C ASN A 549 10.33 -7.47 -4.75
N LEU A 550 9.56 -8.07 -5.68
CA LEU A 550 8.25 -8.64 -5.37
C LEU A 550 8.36 -9.76 -4.34
N ILE A 551 9.29 -10.71 -4.54
CA ILE A 551 9.48 -11.84 -3.61
C ILE A 551 9.99 -11.33 -2.27
N LYS A 552 10.96 -10.40 -2.22
CA LYS A 552 11.39 -9.76 -0.97
C LYS A 552 10.19 -9.18 -0.23
N GLN A 553 9.33 -8.42 -0.93
CA GLN A 553 8.13 -7.82 -0.31
C GLN A 553 7.13 -8.89 0.19
N LEU A 554 6.92 -9.97 -0.56
CA LEU A 554 6.09 -11.09 -0.13
C LEU A 554 6.65 -11.73 1.14
N LEU A 555 7.96 -12.03 1.17
CA LEU A 555 8.62 -12.62 2.33
C LEU A 555 8.57 -11.68 3.53
N THR A 556 8.79 -10.38 3.36
CA THR A 556 8.61 -9.37 4.43
C THR A 556 7.18 -9.40 4.98
N SER A 557 6.18 -9.49 4.10
CA SER A 557 4.77 -9.49 4.49
C SER A 557 4.39 -10.78 5.21
N ILE A 558 4.87 -11.94 4.73
CA ILE A 558 4.69 -13.25 5.37
C ILE A 558 5.38 -13.26 6.73
N LYS A 559 6.63 -12.77 6.80
CA LYS A 559 7.43 -12.67 8.03
C LYS A 559 6.63 -12.01 9.13
N LYS A 560 6.03 -10.87 8.79
CA LYS A 560 5.29 -10.03 9.73
C LYS A 560 3.95 -10.63 10.11
N GLU A 561 3.13 -11.01 9.13
CA GLU A 561 1.76 -11.50 9.38
C GLU A 561 1.71 -12.81 10.17
N PHE A 562 2.75 -13.63 10.03
CA PHE A 562 2.85 -14.95 10.67
C PHE A 562 3.93 -15.03 11.75
N GLY A 563 4.62 -13.92 12.07
CA GLY A 563 5.60 -13.87 13.16
C GLY A 563 6.83 -14.75 12.94
N ILE A 564 7.33 -14.83 11.71
CA ILE A 564 8.52 -15.64 11.38
C ILE A 564 9.78 -14.89 11.81
N GLU A 565 10.51 -15.43 12.78
CA GLU A 565 11.77 -14.85 13.28
C GLU A 565 12.96 -15.26 12.40
N ARG A 566 12.92 -14.92 11.11
CA ARG A 566 13.99 -15.23 10.14
C ARG A 566 14.40 -14.05 9.30
N GLU A 567 15.66 -13.97 8.91
CA GLU A 567 16.13 -12.96 7.98
C GLU A 567 15.60 -13.20 6.56
N ILE A 568 15.41 -12.11 5.82
CA ILE A 568 14.99 -12.20 4.43
C ILE A 568 16.19 -12.72 3.63
N PRO A 569 16.04 -13.81 2.85
CA PRO A 569 17.13 -14.40 2.10
C PRO A 569 17.80 -13.41 1.13
N GLN A 570 19.07 -13.65 0.83
CA GLN A 570 19.76 -12.89 -0.22
C GLN A 570 19.10 -13.08 -1.59
N GLU A 571 19.33 -12.15 -2.51
CA GLU A 571 18.61 -12.09 -3.79
C GLU A 571 18.70 -13.38 -4.62
N SER A 572 19.85 -14.06 -4.56
CA SER A 572 20.09 -15.34 -5.23
C SER A 572 19.21 -16.49 -4.70
N GLU A 573 18.65 -16.36 -3.50
CA GLU A 573 17.91 -17.41 -2.80
C GLU A 573 16.40 -17.18 -2.74
N LEU A 574 15.93 -15.95 -3.00
CA LEU A 574 14.53 -15.55 -2.83
C LEU A 574 13.55 -16.49 -3.52
N ARG A 575 13.82 -16.84 -4.78
CA ARG A 575 12.94 -17.68 -5.61
C ARG A 575 12.78 -19.09 -5.03
N ILE A 576 13.87 -19.62 -4.46
CA ILE A 576 13.96 -20.97 -3.92
C ILE A 576 13.27 -21.02 -2.55
N GLN A 577 13.55 -20.02 -1.71
CA GLN A 577 13.08 -19.96 -0.33
C GLN A 577 11.60 -19.58 -0.23
N PHE A 578 11.00 -18.97 -1.26
CA PHE A 578 9.60 -18.57 -1.21
C PHE A 578 8.66 -19.75 -0.89
N GLU A 579 8.84 -20.90 -1.53
CA GLU A 579 8.01 -22.08 -1.28
C GLU A 579 8.24 -22.64 0.14
N THR A 580 9.49 -22.70 0.60
CA THR A 580 9.83 -23.07 1.97
C THR A 580 9.14 -22.13 2.98
N TRP A 581 9.06 -20.83 2.68
CA TRP A 581 8.39 -19.86 3.53
C TRP A 581 6.88 -20.02 3.59
N LEU A 582 6.25 -20.42 2.49
CA LEU A 582 4.83 -20.79 2.51
C LEU A 582 4.58 -21.97 3.45
N SER A 583 5.50 -22.93 3.56
CA SER A 583 5.35 -24.06 4.49
C SER A 583 5.34 -23.67 5.97
N TYR A 584 5.83 -22.47 6.33
CA TYR A 584 5.80 -21.96 7.70
C TYR A 584 4.49 -21.29 8.09
N ILE A 585 3.60 -21.05 7.12
CA ILE A 585 2.32 -20.40 7.37
C ILE A 585 1.38 -21.37 8.06
N ASN A 586 0.97 -21.03 9.28
CA ASN A 586 -0.04 -21.77 10.04
C ASN A 586 -1.40 -21.07 9.93
N GLY A 587 -2.42 -21.79 9.45
CA GLY A 587 -3.78 -21.27 9.30
C GLY A 587 -4.07 -20.65 7.93
N PRO A 588 -5.34 -20.29 7.66
CA PRO A 588 -5.75 -19.94 6.31
C PRO A 588 -5.20 -18.60 5.87
N ALA A 589 -4.58 -18.60 4.70
CA ALA A 589 -3.93 -17.44 4.10
C ALA A 589 -4.33 -17.28 2.64
N LEU A 590 -4.47 -16.04 2.17
CA LEU A 590 -4.68 -15.71 0.77
C LEU A 590 -3.67 -14.64 0.35
N ILE A 591 -2.88 -14.94 -0.67
CA ILE A 591 -1.94 -14.00 -1.27
C ILE A 591 -2.54 -13.48 -2.57
N ILE A 592 -2.71 -12.16 -2.68
CA ILE A 592 -3.23 -11.48 -3.86
C ILE A 592 -2.09 -10.65 -4.47
N ILE A 593 -1.75 -10.91 -5.73
CA ILE A 593 -0.74 -10.18 -6.48
C ILE A 593 -1.38 -9.57 -7.73
N ASP A 594 -1.52 -8.25 -7.76
CA ASP A 594 -2.11 -7.53 -8.89
C ASP A 594 -1.04 -6.84 -9.75
N GLY A 595 -1.11 -7.04 -11.07
CA GLY A 595 -0.30 -6.34 -12.06
C GLY A 595 1.08 -6.97 -12.31
N MET A 596 1.16 -8.30 -12.36
CA MET A 596 2.43 -9.03 -12.52
C MET A 596 3.25 -8.61 -13.75
N ASP A 597 2.58 -8.19 -14.83
CA ASP A 597 3.19 -7.70 -16.07
C ASP A 597 3.87 -6.32 -15.94
N GLN A 598 3.76 -5.65 -14.79
CA GLN A 598 4.37 -4.34 -14.55
C GLN A 598 5.83 -4.45 -14.07
N LEU A 599 6.33 -5.66 -13.83
CA LEU A 599 7.74 -5.89 -13.50
C LEU A 599 8.62 -5.73 -14.75
N THR A 600 9.78 -5.11 -14.60
CA THR A 600 10.73 -4.85 -15.69
C THR A 600 11.36 -6.13 -16.24
N ASP A 601 11.46 -7.18 -15.42
CA ASP A 601 11.99 -8.50 -15.79
C ASP A 601 10.87 -9.55 -16.05
N TYR A 602 9.64 -9.10 -16.28
CA TYR A 602 8.52 -9.96 -16.65
C TYR A 602 8.75 -10.61 -18.02
N SER A 603 8.81 -11.94 -18.05
CA SER A 603 8.98 -12.74 -19.28
C SER A 603 7.83 -13.73 -19.51
N GLY A 604 6.75 -13.63 -18.73
CA GLY A 604 5.63 -14.58 -18.75
C GLY A 604 5.92 -15.93 -18.07
N SER A 605 7.18 -16.30 -17.85
CA SER A 605 7.58 -17.45 -17.04
C SER A 605 7.79 -17.04 -15.58
N MET A 606 7.02 -17.65 -14.67
CA MET A 606 7.03 -17.37 -13.23
C MET A 606 7.34 -18.65 -12.46
N GLY A 607 8.54 -19.20 -12.68
CA GLY A 607 8.97 -20.45 -12.07
C GLY A 607 8.89 -20.48 -10.54
N TRP A 608 9.09 -19.34 -9.89
CA TRP A 608 9.04 -19.23 -8.43
C TRP A 608 7.62 -19.29 -7.83
N ILE A 609 6.57 -19.14 -8.66
CA ILE A 609 5.19 -19.33 -8.20
C ILE A 609 4.93 -20.85 -8.15
N PRO A 610 4.59 -21.40 -6.97
CA PRO A 610 4.40 -22.83 -6.84
C PRO A 610 3.21 -23.30 -7.69
N ALA A 611 3.31 -24.52 -8.25
CA ALA A 611 2.22 -25.09 -9.05
C ALA A 611 0.96 -25.38 -8.20
N SER A 612 1.18 -25.65 -6.92
CA SER A 612 0.17 -25.83 -5.90
C SER A 612 0.73 -25.38 -4.56
N THR A 613 -0.16 -24.90 -3.69
CA THR A 613 0.13 -24.54 -2.31
C THR A 613 -0.52 -25.53 -1.37
N HIS A 614 0.13 -25.77 -0.23
CA HIS A 614 -0.43 -26.60 0.83
C HIS A 614 -1.59 -25.87 1.51
N PHE A 615 -2.61 -26.61 1.95
CA PHE A 615 -3.70 -26.03 2.72
C PHE A 615 -3.17 -25.44 4.04
N PRO A 616 -3.58 -24.21 4.41
CA PRO A 616 -4.68 -23.45 3.82
C PRO A 616 -4.23 -22.16 3.13
N ILE A 617 -3.28 -22.24 2.19
CA ILE A 617 -2.74 -21.08 1.49
C ILE A 617 -3.31 -21.03 0.08
N GLY A 618 -4.01 -19.95 -0.27
CA GLY A 618 -4.44 -19.66 -1.65
C GLY A 618 -3.63 -18.53 -2.26
N MET A 619 -3.48 -18.55 -3.59
CA MET A 619 -2.86 -17.46 -4.35
C MET A 619 -3.76 -16.99 -5.49
N ILE A 620 -3.87 -15.67 -5.70
CA ILE A 620 -4.55 -15.03 -6.84
C ILE A 620 -3.58 -14.07 -7.50
N VAL A 621 -3.36 -14.22 -8.79
CA VAL A 621 -2.37 -13.42 -9.55
C VAL A 621 -3.02 -12.83 -10.79
N THR A 622 -2.83 -11.54 -11.05
CA THR A 622 -3.30 -10.89 -12.29
C THR A 622 -2.18 -10.49 -13.22
N SER A 623 -2.44 -10.58 -14.53
CA SER A 623 -1.54 -10.10 -15.59
C SER A 623 -2.32 -9.72 -16.85
N THR A 624 -1.71 -8.90 -17.71
CA THR A 624 -2.27 -8.65 -19.05
C THR A 624 -2.07 -9.82 -20.03
N GLY A 625 -1.02 -10.63 -19.81
CA GLY A 625 -0.69 -11.80 -20.63
C GLY A 625 -0.82 -13.12 -19.88
N SER A 626 -0.63 -14.24 -20.60
CA SER A 626 -0.57 -15.57 -19.98
C SER A 626 0.60 -15.68 -19.01
N ILE A 627 0.37 -16.32 -17.86
CA ILE A 627 1.41 -16.63 -16.88
C ILE A 627 1.68 -18.13 -16.95
N ARG A 628 2.95 -18.52 -17.07
CA ARG A 628 3.38 -19.92 -17.01
C ARG A 628 4.03 -20.18 -15.63
N PRO A 629 3.35 -20.88 -14.70
CA PRO A 629 3.99 -21.36 -13.48
C PRO A 629 5.04 -22.44 -13.80
N GLY A 630 5.96 -22.70 -12.88
CA GLY A 630 7.21 -23.45 -13.13
C GLY A 630 7.10 -24.87 -13.71
N LYS A 631 5.94 -25.54 -13.63
CA LYS A 631 5.74 -26.87 -14.22
C LYS A 631 5.07 -26.76 -15.61
N ARG A 632 5.82 -27.06 -16.69
CA ARG A 632 5.34 -26.99 -18.10
C ARG A 632 4.14 -27.91 -18.41
N GLU A 633 3.87 -28.92 -17.59
CA GLU A 633 2.89 -29.99 -17.89
C GLU A 633 1.62 -29.97 -17.02
N LEU A 634 1.53 -29.12 -15.98
CA LEU A 634 0.33 -29.07 -15.14
C LEU A 634 -0.73 -28.11 -15.71
N PRO A 635 -2.02 -28.49 -15.70
CA PRO A 635 -3.09 -27.59 -16.11
C PRO A 635 -3.11 -26.37 -15.19
N VAL A 636 -3.03 -25.18 -15.80
CA VAL A 636 -3.04 -23.89 -15.10
C VAL A 636 -4.49 -23.48 -14.83
N ASN A 637 -4.81 -23.15 -13.58
CA ASN A 637 -6.10 -22.57 -13.21
C ASN A 637 -6.16 -21.10 -13.65
N GLU A 638 -6.38 -20.88 -14.95
CA GLU A 638 -6.44 -19.55 -15.58
C GLU A 638 -7.87 -19.16 -15.95
N TYR A 639 -8.28 -17.95 -15.55
CA TYR A 639 -9.52 -17.31 -15.97
C TYR A 639 -9.23 -16.03 -16.76
N ARG A 640 -9.45 -16.08 -18.08
CA ARG A 640 -9.24 -14.94 -18.97
C ARG A 640 -10.46 -14.03 -19.01
N ILE A 641 -10.31 -12.80 -18.50
CA ILE A 641 -11.31 -11.74 -18.54
C ILE A 641 -11.23 -10.99 -19.87
N THR A 642 -12.39 -10.79 -20.49
CA THR A 642 -12.55 -9.99 -21.70
C THR A 642 -13.17 -8.62 -21.40
N GLY A 643 -13.28 -7.79 -22.44
CA GLY A 643 -14.14 -6.59 -22.42
C GLY A 643 -15.59 -6.91 -22.08
N PHE A 644 -16.41 -5.88 -21.93
CA PHE A 644 -17.83 -6.03 -21.65
C PHE A 644 -18.55 -6.82 -22.75
N THR A 645 -19.43 -7.73 -22.32
CA THR A 645 -20.51 -8.20 -23.18
C THR A 645 -21.51 -7.06 -23.44
N THR A 646 -22.36 -7.18 -24.47
CA THR A 646 -23.40 -6.17 -24.74
C THR A 646 -24.29 -5.90 -23.53
N LYS A 647 -24.70 -6.95 -22.81
CA LYS A 647 -25.52 -6.85 -21.59
C LYS A 647 -24.77 -6.21 -20.43
N GLU A 648 -23.51 -6.59 -20.21
CA GLU A 648 -22.68 -5.95 -19.18
C GLU A 648 -22.45 -4.47 -19.47
N LYS A 649 -22.18 -4.11 -20.73
CA LYS A 649 -21.97 -2.73 -21.17
C LYS A 649 -23.20 -1.87 -20.95
N GLU A 650 -24.37 -2.39 -21.33
CA GLU A 650 -25.65 -1.70 -21.11
C GLU A 650 -25.94 -1.50 -19.62
N ASN A 651 -25.78 -2.56 -18.81
CA ASN A 651 -25.95 -2.48 -17.36
C ASN A 651 -24.98 -1.46 -16.74
N PHE A 652 -23.71 -1.47 -17.16
CA PHE A 652 -22.69 -0.54 -16.70
C PHE A 652 -23.09 0.91 -16.99
N ILE A 653 -23.48 1.22 -18.24
CA ILE A 653 -23.90 2.57 -18.64
C ILE A 653 -25.11 3.02 -17.80
N ASN A 654 -26.14 2.18 -17.68
CA ASN A 654 -27.36 2.53 -16.96
C ASN A 654 -27.09 2.77 -15.47
N GLU A 655 -26.40 1.86 -14.79
CA GLU A 655 -26.07 2.03 -13.37
C GLU A 655 -25.19 3.24 -13.12
N TYR A 656 -24.22 3.49 -14.00
CA TYR A 656 -23.30 4.62 -13.85
C TYR A 656 -24.03 5.97 -14.00
N LEU A 657 -24.96 6.07 -14.96
CA LEU A 657 -25.82 7.24 -15.14
C LEU A 657 -26.79 7.44 -13.97
N ILE A 658 -27.37 6.37 -13.43
CA ILE A 658 -28.25 6.43 -12.24
C ILE A 658 -27.46 6.92 -11.02
N LYS A 659 -26.28 6.33 -10.75
CA LYS A 659 -25.41 6.73 -9.61
C LYS A 659 -24.97 8.19 -9.70
N SER A 660 -24.83 8.72 -10.92
CA SER A 660 -24.48 10.12 -11.15
C SER A 660 -25.68 11.06 -11.26
N ALA A 661 -26.91 10.54 -11.15
CA ALA A 661 -28.15 11.29 -11.36
C ALA A 661 -28.21 12.05 -12.71
N ARG A 662 -27.71 11.41 -13.77
CA ARG A 662 -27.66 11.95 -15.14
C ARG A 662 -28.42 11.05 -16.13
N SER A 663 -28.76 11.62 -17.28
CA SER A 663 -29.34 10.91 -18.43
C SER A 663 -28.49 11.13 -19.67
N MET A 664 -28.55 10.21 -20.63
CA MET A 664 -27.87 10.27 -21.92
C MET A 664 -28.91 10.32 -23.04
N SER A 665 -28.65 11.05 -24.13
CA SER A 665 -29.52 11.03 -25.32
C SER A 665 -29.57 9.66 -25.98
N GLU A 666 -30.65 9.37 -26.71
CA GLU A 666 -30.79 8.10 -27.43
C GLU A 666 -29.68 7.92 -28.48
N GLU A 667 -29.27 8.99 -29.16
CA GLU A 667 -28.20 8.97 -30.16
C GLU A 667 -26.83 8.71 -29.52
N GLY A 668 -26.53 9.34 -28.38
CA GLY A 668 -25.29 9.11 -27.64
C GLY A 668 -25.21 7.67 -27.11
N ARG A 669 -26.34 7.15 -26.61
CA ARG A 669 -26.46 5.75 -26.16
C ARG A 669 -26.28 4.80 -27.33
N ALA A 670 -26.91 5.06 -28.47
CA ALA A 670 -26.78 4.26 -29.69
C ALA A 670 -25.35 4.27 -30.23
N ALA A 671 -24.67 5.41 -30.23
CA ALA A 671 -23.28 5.53 -30.67
C ALA A 671 -22.31 4.75 -29.78
N LEU A 672 -22.46 4.86 -28.45
CA LEU A 672 -21.62 4.13 -27.50
C LEU A 672 -21.89 2.62 -27.55
N MET A 673 -23.15 2.20 -27.62
CA MET A 673 -23.54 0.78 -27.73
C MET A 673 -23.17 0.17 -29.08
N GLY A 674 -23.25 0.95 -30.17
CA GLY A 674 -22.93 0.51 -31.53
C GLY A 674 -21.43 0.27 -31.77
N ARG A 675 -20.56 0.76 -30.89
CA ARG A 675 -19.12 0.49 -30.94
C ARG A 675 -18.80 -0.85 -30.25
N THR A 676 -18.65 -1.90 -31.06
CA THR A 676 -18.50 -3.30 -30.61
C THR A 676 -17.09 -3.89 -30.80
N ASP A 677 -16.12 -3.07 -31.21
CA ASP A 677 -14.71 -3.46 -31.30
C ASP A 677 -14.08 -3.67 -29.91
N GLU A 678 -12.86 -4.20 -29.85
CA GLU A 678 -12.17 -4.50 -28.59
C GLU A 678 -12.04 -3.25 -27.70
N LEU A 679 -11.73 -2.10 -28.30
CA LEU A 679 -11.65 -0.81 -27.59
C LEU A 679 -13.02 -0.34 -27.09
N GLY A 680 -14.07 -0.42 -27.92
CA GLY A 680 -15.44 -0.04 -27.54
C GLY A 680 -16.03 -0.90 -26.43
N ASN A 681 -15.58 -2.15 -26.28
CA ASN A 681 -15.97 -3.04 -25.19
C ASN A 681 -15.02 -2.96 -23.99
N ASN A 682 -13.94 -2.17 -24.06
CA ASN A 682 -13.04 -1.98 -22.94
C ASN A 682 -13.75 -1.17 -21.82
N PRO A 683 -13.87 -1.69 -20.58
CA PRO A 683 -14.51 -0.99 -19.47
C PRO A 683 -13.92 0.37 -19.15
N LEU A 684 -12.59 0.52 -19.21
CA LEU A 684 -11.94 1.81 -18.97
C LEU A 684 -12.31 2.83 -20.07
N PHE A 685 -12.37 2.40 -21.33
CA PHE A 685 -12.78 3.25 -22.45
C PHE A 685 -14.22 3.78 -22.26
N VAL A 686 -15.16 2.88 -21.95
CA VAL A 686 -16.56 3.24 -21.72
C VAL A 686 -16.69 4.17 -20.51
N TYR A 687 -16.00 3.87 -19.41
CA TYR A 687 -15.98 4.71 -18.21
C TYR A 687 -15.52 6.14 -18.47
N LEU A 688 -14.42 6.32 -19.20
CA LEU A 688 -13.87 7.65 -19.51
C LEU A 688 -14.83 8.49 -20.35
N ILE A 689 -15.48 7.88 -21.35
CA ILE A 689 -16.49 8.58 -22.16
C ILE A 689 -17.67 9.01 -21.28
N LEU A 690 -18.16 8.13 -20.39
CA LEU A 690 -19.24 8.46 -19.47
C LEU A 690 -18.86 9.56 -18.47
N GLN A 691 -17.62 9.57 -17.97
CA GLN A 691 -17.12 10.63 -17.11
C GLN A 691 -17.14 11.99 -17.81
N GLU A 692 -16.61 12.06 -19.04
CA GLU A 692 -16.60 13.30 -19.81
C GLU A 692 -18.01 13.78 -20.15
N LEU A 693 -18.92 12.84 -20.42
CA LEU A 693 -20.33 13.14 -20.64
C LEU A 693 -20.98 13.82 -19.44
N ILE A 694 -20.84 13.24 -18.25
CA ILE A 694 -21.40 13.80 -17.00
C ILE A 694 -20.81 15.17 -16.70
N ARG A 695 -19.51 15.34 -16.98
CA ARG A 695 -18.76 16.57 -16.74
C ARG A 695 -19.24 17.74 -17.61
N SER A 696 -19.55 17.45 -18.87
CA SER A 696 -19.97 18.48 -19.85
C SER A 696 -21.32 19.15 -19.52
N GLY A 697 -22.14 18.56 -18.63
CA GLY A 697 -23.23 19.24 -17.92
C GLY A 697 -24.38 19.87 -18.74
N ARG A 698 -24.39 19.80 -20.07
CA ARG A 698 -25.43 20.43 -20.90
C ARG A 698 -26.63 19.50 -21.07
N LYS A 699 -27.76 19.91 -20.52
CA LYS A 699 -29.02 19.17 -20.42
C LYS A 699 -29.91 19.37 -21.66
N ASP A 700 -29.37 19.12 -22.86
CA ASP A 700 -30.00 19.36 -24.17
C ASP A 700 -29.84 20.79 -24.69
N ILE A 701 -29.03 20.96 -25.74
CA ILE A 701 -29.27 21.98 -26.77
C ILE A 701 -28.94 21.30 -28.10
N TYR A 702 -29.97 20.77 -28.74
CA TYR A 702 -30.04 20.86 -30.20
C TYR A 702 -31.10 21.90 -30.49
N SER A 703 -30.77 22.90 -31.29
CA SER A 703 -31.80 23.54 -32.11
C SER A 703 -32.32 22.52 -33.12
N GLU A 704 -33.60 22.57 -33.50
CA GLU A 704 -34.15 21.72 -34.58
C GLU A 704 -33.32 21.80 -35.88
N ASP A 705 -32.57 22.89 -36.07
CA ASP A 705 -31.67 23.11 -37.20
C ASP A 705 -30.37 22.29 -37.14
N GLU A 706 -29.80 22.03 -35.96
CA GLU A 706 -28.58 21.22 -35.79
C GLU A 706 -28.83 19.73 -36.03
N ILE A 707 -30.01 19.23 -35.65
CA ILE A 707 -30.45 17.84 -35.94
C ILE A 707 -30.69 17.66 -37.44
N ARG A 708 -31.22 18.68 -38.12
CA ARG A 708 -31.50 18.62 -39.57
C ARG A 708 -30.24 18.66 -40.45
N GLN A 709 -29.16 19.28 -39.99
CA GLN A 709 -27.97 19.52 -40.80
C GLN A 709 -26.84 18.48 -40.65
N LYS A 710 -26.89 17.58 -39.66
CA LYS A 710 -25.83 16.59 -39.35
C LYS A 710 -24.41 17.16 -39.15
N ASN A 711 -24.26 18.47 -39.00
CA ASN A 711 -22.99 19.16 -38.71
C ASN A 711 -23.02 19.63 -37.26
N PHE A 712 -22.50 18.80 -36.35
CA PHE A 712 -22.39 19.14 -34.93
C PHE A 712 -21.13 19.97 -34.69
N SER A 713 -21.23 21.09 -33.96
CA SER A 713 -20.04 21.83 -33.50
C SER A 713 -19.12 20.91 -32.66
N PRO A 714 -17.78 21.01 -32.80
CA PRO A 714 -16.83 20.29 -31.95
C PRO A 714 -17.06 20.48 -30.44
N ASP A 715 -17.67 21.61 -30.06
CA ASP A 715 -17.95 22.00 -28.67
C ASP A 715 -19.33 21.51 -28.16
N SER A 716 -20.07 20.77 -28.98
CA SER A 716 -21.33 20.13 -28.58
C SER A 716 -21.06 18.80 -27.86
N VAL A 717 -21.96 18.38 -26.96
CA VAL A 717 -21.82 17.11 -26.22
C VAL A 717 -21.65 15.92 -27.18
N LEU A 718 -22.44 15.87 -28.26
CA LEU A 718 -22.31 14.81 -29.26
C LEU A 718 -21.06 14.94 -30.13
N GLY A 719 -20.58 16.16 -30.39
CA GLY A 719 -19.30 16.40 -31.06
C GLY A 719 -18.13 15.85 -30.25
N ILE A 720 -18.12 16.10 -28.93
CA ILE A 720 -17.12 15.55 -28.00
C ILE A 720 -17.21 14.02 -27.95
N ILE A 721 -18.40 13.44 -27.79
CA ILE A 721 -18.57 11.98 -27.81
C ILE A 721 -18.06 11.40 -29.12
N THR A 722 -18.43 11.98 -30.26
CA THR A 722 -18.04 11.49 -31.59
C THR A 722 -16.53 11.57 -31.76
N LEU A 723 -15.91 12.66 -31.32
CA LEU A 723 -14.46 12.83 -31.33
C LEU A 723 -13.76 11.77 -30.47
N LEU A 724 -14.22 11.53 -29.24
CA LEU A 724 -13.65 10.52 -28.35
C LEU A 724 -13.90 9.09 -28.87
N LEU A 725 -15.11 8.81 -29.38
CA LEU A 725 -15.48 7.54 -30.02
C LEU A 725 -14.74 7.28 -31.33
N SER A 726 -14.11 8.28 -31.95
CA SER A 726 -13.28 8.08 -33.15
C SER A 726 -11.87 7.56 -32.85
N SER A 727 -11.50 7.41 -31.56
CA SER A 727 -10.16 6.96 -31.17
C SER A 727 -9.92 5.49 -31.50
N HIS A 728 -8.73 5.16 -31.98
CA HIS A 728 -8.32 3.78 -32.35
C HIS A 728 -7.50 3.09 -31.25
N SER A 729 -7.02 3.83 -30.26
CA SER A 729 -6.35 3.29 -29.06
C SER A 729 -6.71 4.07 -27.80
N MET A 730 -6.37 3.50 -26.63
CA MET A 730 -6.54 4.19 -25.34
C MET A 730 -5.65 5.44 -25.23
N GLU A 731 -4.42 5.38 -25.75
CA GLU A 731 -3.50 6.53 -25.78
C GLU A 731 -4.03 7.64 -26.68
N GLU A 732 -4.60 7.30 -27.84
CA GLU A 732 -5.23 8.30 -28.72
C GLU A 732 -6.42 8.98 -28.04
N LEU A 733 -7.23 8.23 -27.28
CA LEU A 733 -8.33 8.78 -26.48
C LEU A 733 -7.81 9.82 -25.48
N PHE A 734 -6.77 9.48 -24.70
CA PHE A 734 -6.20 10.42 -23.73
C PHE A 734 -5.54 11.63 -24.39
N ILE A 735 -4.85 11.46 -25.52
CA ILE A 735 -4.29 12.58 -26.29
C ILE A 735 -5.40 13.56 -26.69
N LYS A 736 -6.55 13.06 -27.18
CA LYS A 736 -7.71 13.90 -27.51
C LYS A 736 -8.29 14.60 -26.28
N LEU A 737 -8.38 13.91 -25.13
CA LEU A 737 -8.80 14.52 -23.86
C LEU A 737 -7.86 15.65 -23.44
N TYR A 738 -6.56 15.43 -23.48
CA TYR A 738 -5.58 16.45 -23.12
C TYR A 738 -5.61 17.63 -24.10
N THR A 739 -5.80 17.40 -25.41
CA THR A 739 -5.97 18.49 -26.39
C THR A 739 -7.19 19.35 -26.08
N ARG A 740 -8.27 18.73 -25.60
CA ARG A 740 -9.42 19.49 -25.13
C ARG A 740 -9.08 20.29 -23.87
N TYR A 741 -8.39 19.71 -22.90
CA TYR A 741 -7.98 20.46 -21.70
C TYR A 741 -7.08 21.65 -22.03
N GLU A 742 -6.19 21.52 -23.03
CA GLU A 742 -5.39 22.64 -23.53
C GLU A 742 -6.26 23.79 -24.07
N ASN A 743 -7.34 23.46 -24.78
CA ASN A 743 -8.27 24.45 -25.32
C ASN A 743 -9.11 25.09 -24.21
N ASP A 744 -9.53 24.31 -23.22
CA ASP A 744 -10.42 24.74 -22.14
C ASP A 744 -9.68 25.55 -21.05
N TYR A 745 -8.43 25.20 -20.73
CA TYR A 745 -7.68 25.73 -19.57
C TYR A 745 -6.31 26.32 -19.91
N GLY A 746 -5.88 26.23 -21.17
CA GLY A 746 -4.60 26.74 -21.63
C GLY A 746 -3.56 25.64 -21.85
N LYS A 747 -2.88 25.71 -23.00
CA LYS A 747 -1.93 24.69 -23.45
C LYS A 747 -0.76 24.46 -22.50
N HIS A 748 -0.07 25.54 -22.14
CA HIS A 748 1.16 25.46 -21.35
C HIS A 748 0.91 24.95 -19.92
N LEU A 749 -0.14 25.44 -19.25
CA LEU A 749 -0.53 24.95 -17.92
C LEU A 749 -0.89 23.47 -17.93
N THR A 750 -1.63 23.02 -18.96
CA THR A 750 -2.01 21.62 -19.14
C THR A 750 -0.80 20.72 -19.35
N GLU A 751 0.10 21.11 -20.25
CA GLU A 751 1.35 20.42 -20.53
C GLU A 751 2.21 20.29 -19.27
N GLN A 752 2.45 21.39 -18.57
CA GLN A 752 3.31 21.42 -17.39
C GLN A 752 2.75 20.55 -16.27
N MET A 753 1.47 20.70 -15.90
CA MET A 753 0.85 19.91 -14.83
C MET A 753 0.88 18.40 -15.12
N LEU A 754 0.50 18.00 -16.34
CA LEU A 754 0.48 16.59 -16.73
C LEU A 754 1.90 15.99 -16.77
N SER A 755 2.87 16.75 -17.29
CA SER A 755 4.28 16.31 -17.36
C SER A 755 4.89 16.16 -15.97
N LEU A 756 4.68 17.12 -15.07
CA LEU A 756 5.16 17.02 -13.69
C LEU A 756 4.58 15.79 -12.98
N ILE A 757 3.27 15.54 -13.06
CA ILE A 757 2.66 14.36 -12.45
C ILE A 757 3.22 13.06 -13.06
N GLU A 758 3.47 13.02 -14.37
CA GLU A 758 4.02 11.86 -15.08
C GLU A 758 5.44 11.54 -14.61
N LEU A 759 6.29 12.56 -14.50
CA LEU A 759 7.71 12.41 -14.25
C LEU A 759 8.06 11.98 -12.82
N THR A 760 7.14 12.16 -11.87
CA THR A 760 7.33 11.72 -10.48
C THR A 760 7.44 10.21 -10.33
N ARG A 761 8.31 9.79 -9.42
CA ARG A 761 8.51 8.38 -9.10
C ARG A 761 7.37 7.83 -8.24
N LYS A 762 6.93 8.55 -7.19
CA LYS A 762 5.96 8.11 -6.17
C LYS A 762 4.66 8.94 -6.17
N GLY A 763 4.53 9.87 -7.10
CA GLY A 763 3.46 10.86 -7.13
C GLY A 763 3.88 12.16 -6.47
N ILE A 764 3.07 13.21 -6.63
CA ILE A 764 3.38 14.56 -6.17
C ILE A 764 2.34 15.09 -5.19
N TYR A 765 2.74 15.81 -4.14
CA TYR A 765 1.75 16.46 -3.28
C TYR A 765 1.11 17.66 -4.00
N TYR A 766 -0.15 17.95 -3.67
CA TYR A 766 -0.87 19.10 -4.24
C TYR A 766 -0.06 20.40 -4.14
N LYS A 767 0.52 20.68 -2.96
CA LYS A 767 1.33 21.89 -2.72
C LYS A 767 2.59 21.92 -3.59
N GLU A 768 3.28 20.79 -3.74
CA GLU A 768 4.50 20.70 -4.56
C GLU A 768 4.18 20.96 -6.02
N LEU A 769 3.07 20.40 -6.52
CA LEU A 769 2.61 20.64 -7.87
C LEU A 769 2.27 22.12 -8.10
N VAL A 770 1.59 22.77 -7.15
CA VAL A 770 1.30 24.22 -7.21
C VAL A 770 2.57 25.05 -7.21
N ASP A 771 3.53 24.74 -6.33
CA ASP A 771 4.79 25.47 -6.21
C ASP A 771 5.61 25.37 -7.51
N LEU A 772 5.77 24.15 -8.06
CA LEU A 772 6.50 23.92 -9.32
C LEU A 772 5.84 24.65 -10.49
N VAL A 773 4.51 24.57 -10.61
CA VAL A 773 3.78 25.26 -11.68
C VAL A 773 3.92 26.79 -11.57
N SER A 774 4.01 27.32 -10.36
CA SER A 774 4.14 28.76 -10.09
C SER A 774 5.55 29.32 -10.33
N GLU A 775 6.61 28.54 -10.09
CA GLU A 775 8.00 29.01 -10.22
C GLU A 775 8.41 29.29 -11.67
N GLU A 776 7.96 28.49 -12.65
CA GLU A 776 8.36 28.63 -14.06
C GLU A 776 7.83 29.92 -14.71
N GLN A 777 6.65 30.40 -14.29
CA GLN A 777 6.00 31.54 -14.93
C GLN A 777 6.53 32.91 -14.46
N GLY A 778 7.35 32.95 -13.41
CA GLY A 778 7.83 34.21 -12.80
C GLY A 778 6.69 35.15 -12.33
N LYS A 779 5.46 34.65 -12.31
CA LYS A 779 4.20 35.30 -11.95
C LYS A 779 3.42 34.36 -11.06
N SER A 780 2.74 34.90 -10.04
CA SER A 780 1.78 34.13 -9.23
C SER A 780 0.63 33.70 -10.13
N LEU A 781 0.62 32.44 -10.56
CA LEU A 781 -0.49 31.82 -11.27
C LEU A 781 -1.79 32.05 -10.52
N SER A 782 -2.90 32.25 -11.23
CA SER A 782 -4.16 32.38 -10.51
C SER A 782 -4.52 31.02 -9.89
N GLY A 783 -4.69 30.96 -8.56
CA GLY A 783 -5.17 29.73 -7.89
C GLY A 783 -6.47 29.18 -8.48
N THR A 784 -7.27 30.03 -9.14
CA THR A 784 -8.47 29.68 -9.91
C THR A 784 -8.18 28.94 -11.21
N GLU A 785 -7.15 29.31 -11.99
CA GLU A 785 -6.77 28.59 -13.23
C GLU A 785 -6.23 27.20 -12.91
N PHE A 786 -5.32 27.10 -11.93
CA PHE A 786 -4.80 25.82 -11.47
C PHE A 786 -5.92 24.91 -10.98
N GLN A 787 -6.79 25.39 -10.07
CA GLN A 787 -7.86 24.57 -9.51
C GLN A 787 -8.89 24.14 -10.57
N SER A 788 -9.16 25.00 -11.56
CA SER A 788 -10.08 24.68 -12.65
C SER A 788 -9.60 23.46 -13.42
N LEU A 789 -8.32 23.44 -13.84
CA LEU A 789 -7.73 22.30 -14.52
C LEU A 789 -7.52 21.10 -13.58
N PHE A 790 -7.03 21.32 -12.36
CA PHE A 790 -6.78 20.25 -11.39
C PHE A 790 -8.05 19.46 -11.09
N SER A 791 -9.19 20.14 -10.93
CA SER A 791 -10.49 19.48 -10.73
C SER A 791 -10.89 18.53 -11.86
N VAL A 792 -10.30 18.70 -13.04
CA VAL A 792 -10.53 17.90 -14.25
C VAL A 792 -9.60 16.72 -14.33
N ILE A 793 -8.33 16.95 -14.05
CA ILE A 793 -7.33 15.91 -14.10
C ILE A 793 -7.49 14.97 -12.89
N GLU A 794 -7.90 15.46 -11.72
CA GLU A 794 -7.98 14.70 -10.46
C GLU A 794 -8.77 13.38 -10.59
N ASP A 795 -9.86 13.35 -11.37
CA ASP A 795 -10.64 12.11 -11.58
C ASP A 795 -9.88 11.02 -12.36
N ASN A 796 -8.82 11.40 -13.07
CA ASN A 796 -7.88 10.52 -13.79
C ASN A 796 -6.59 10.25 -12.99
N LEU A 797 -6.50 10.75 -11.76
CA LEU A 797 -5.38 10.50 -10.86
C LEU A 797 -5.76 9.50 -9.78
N ILE A 798 -4.73 8.86 -9.22
CA ILE A 798 -4.80 8.13 -7.97
C ILE A 798 -4.13 8.94 -6.87
N ARG A 799 -4.69 8.92 -5.68
CA ARG A 799 -4.12 9.52 -4.48
C ARG A 799 -3.62 8.44 -3.54
N ILE A 800 -2.33 8.50 -3.21
CA ILE A 800 -1.60 7.51 -2.41
C ILE A 800 -0.84 8.29 -1.34
N SER A 801 -1.27 8.21 -0.07
CA SER A 801 -0.68 8.98 1.04
C SER A 801 -0.50 10.47 0.70
N GLY A 802 -1.57 11.13 0.25
CA GLY A 802 -1.55 12.55 -0.11
C GLY A 802 -0.94 12.91 -1.45
N LYS A 803 -0.23 11.98 -2.11
CA LYS A 803 0.44 12.19 -3.39
C LYS A 803 -0.46 11.80 -4.54
N TYR A 804 -0.44 12.60 -5.59
CA TYR A 804 -1.17 12.38 -6.83
C TYR A 804 -0.26 11.72 -7.86
N ALA A 805 -0.72 10.62 -8.45
CA ALA A 805 -0.05 9.92 -9.53
C ALA A 805 -1.08 9.47 -10.58
N PHE A 806 -0.63 9.10 -11.78
CA PHE A 806 -1.55 8.51 -12.76
C PHE A 806 -1.96 7.10 -12.35
N HIS A 807 -3.26 6.82 -12.41
CA HIS A 807 -3.79 5.51 -12.01
C HIS A 807 -3.63 4.43 -13.10
N HIS A 808 -3.12 4.76 -14.29
CA HIS A 808 -2.97 3.83 -15.41
C HIS A 808 -1.80 4.20 -16.33
N ALA A 809 -1.08 3.20 -16.85
CA ALA A 809 0.06 3.41 -17.75
C ALA A 809 -0.31 4.16 -19.04
N TYR A 810 -1.50 3.89 -19.61
CA TYR A 810 -2.03 4.64 -20.77
C TYR A 810 -2.01 6.16 -20.60
N LEU A 811 -2.31 6.66 -19.39
CA LEU A 811 -2.27 8.10 -19.11
C LEU A 811 -0.84 8.63 -19.20
N LYS A 812 0.11 7.95 -18.54
CA LYS A 812 1.54 8.29 -18.56
C LYS A 812 2.09 8.27 -19.99
N ASN A 813 1.85 7.17 -20.72
CA ASN A 813 2.30 7.00 -22.10
C ASN A 813 1.71 8.06 -23.03
N ALA A 814 0.45 8.47 -22.83
CA ALA A 814 -0.17 9.54 -23.60
C ALA A 814 0.46 10.90 -23.32
N VAL A 815 0.79 11.21 -22.05
CA VAL A 815 1.53 12.43 -21.67
C VAL A 815 2.91 12.41 -22.30
N GLN A 816 3.67 11.32 -22.13
CA GLN A 816 5.02 11.20 -22.69
C GLN A 816 5.03 11.32 -24.22
N LYS A 817 4.09 10.66 -24.90
CA LYS A 817 3.97 10.74 -26.36
C LYS A 817 3.62 12.15 -26.86
N LYS A 818 2.88 12.93 -26.06
CA LYS A 818 2.43 14.27 -26.45
C LYS A 818 3.40 15.39 -26.02
N TYR A 819 4.06 15.23 -24.89
CA TYR A 819 4.82 16.30 -24.20
C TYR A 819 6.27 15.93 -23.85
N GLY A 820 6.75 14.74 -24.22
CA GLY A 820 8.06 14.23 -23.82
C GLY A 820 9.26 15.09 -24.23
N ASP A 821 9.11 15.99 -25.21
CA ASP A 821 10.19 16.87 -25.67
C ASP A 821 10.77 17.78 -24.56
N ARG A 822 9.98 18.11 -23.52
CA ARG A 822 10.39 18.94 -22.38
C ARG A 822 10.67 18.16 -21.10
N GLU A 823 10.76 16.83 -21.18
CA GLU A 823 11.03 15.97 -20.03
C GLU A 823 12.27 16.42 -19.24
N ARG A 824 13.37 16.72 -19.94
CA ARG A 824 14.63 17.14 -19.30
C ARG A 824 14.46 18.41 -18.47
N GLU A 825 13.75 19.40 -19.01
CA GLU A 825 13.54 20.70 -18.36
C GLU A 825 12.74 20.54 -17.06
N TYR A 826 11.64 19.80 -17.10
CA TYR A 826 10.81 19.56 -15.91
C TYR A 826 11.52 18.69 -14.87
N ARG A 827 12.36 17.73 -15.28
CA ARG A 827 13.22 16.98 -14.33
C ARG A 827 14.24 17.89 -13.65
N GLU A 828 14.85 18.83 -14.36
CA GLU A 828 15.78 19.81 -13.79
C GLU A 828 15.09 20.72 -12.77
N GLN A 829 13.86 21.16 -13.10
CA GLN A 829 13.02 21.94 -12.18
C GLN A 829 12.69 21.17 -10.90
N MET A 830 12.25 19.91 -11.02
CA MET A 830 11.92 19.05 -9.88
C MET A 830 13.14 18.77 -8.99
N ALA A 831 14.29 18.46 -9.59
CA ALA A 831 15.54 18.25 -8.85
C ALA A 831 15.92 19.51 -8.05
N ALA A 832 15.81 20.70 -8.66
CA ALA A 832 16.09 21.96 -7.97
C ALA A 832 15.13 22.21 -6.79
N TYR A 833 13.83 21.99 -7.00
CA TYR A 833 12.81 22.15 -5.96
C TYR A 833 13.06 21.23 -4.76
N PHE A 834 13.21 19.92 -4.99
CA PHE A 834 13.40 18.95 -3.90
C PHE A 834 14.72 19.16 -3.15
N ASN A 835 15.80 19.50 -3.86
CA ASN A 835 17.07 19.86 -3.22
C ASN A 835 16.90 21.10 -2.31
N GLN A 836 16.19 22.12 -2.78
CA GLN A 836 15.92 23.31 -1.98
C GLN A 836 15.03 23.01 -0.76
N ALA A 837 14.02 22.15 -0.91
CA ALA A 837 13.15 21.72 0.18
C ALA A 837 13.95 21.01 1.30
N ILE A 838 14.82 20.08 0.93
CA ILE A 838 15.71 19.37 1.87
C ILE A 838 16.64 20.34 2.61
N ARG A 839 17.21 21.32 1.91
CA ARG A 839 18.09 22.34 2.52
C ARG A 839 17.36 23.27 3.49
N LYS A 840 16.11 23.64 3.19
CA LYS A 840 15.31 24.56 4.01
C LYS A 840 14.84 23.94 5.32
N ALA A 841 14.58 22.63 5.34
CA ALA A 841 14.10 21.92 6.52
C ALA A 841 14.76 20.54 6.70
N PRO A 842 16.07 20.45 7.01
CA PRO A 842 16.80 19.17 7.05
C PRO A 842 16.29 18.17 8.10
N THR A 843 15.64 18.69 9.16
CA THR A 843 15.03 17.89 10.23
C THR A 843 13.64 17.38 9.88
N GLU A 844 12.93 18.04 8.96
CA GLU A 844 11.57 17.71 8.49
C GLU A 844 11.56 17.23 7.03
N ALA A 845 12.73 17.09 6.39
CA ALA A 845 12.87 16.52 5.06
C ALA A 845 12.35 15.09 5.08
N ASP A 846 11.15 14.91 4.54
CA ASP A 846 10.50 13.63 4.46
C ASP A 846 11.16 12.79 3.36
N LEU A 847 11.17 11.47 3.56
CA LEU A 847 11.65 10.46 2.62
C LEU A 847 11.39 10.82 1.15
N HIS A 848 10.14 11.23 0.88
CA HIS A 848 9.65 11.59 -0.43
C HIS A 848 10.59 12.53 -1.20
N HIS A 849 11.11 13.59 -0.56
CA HIS A 849 11.99 14.55 -1.23
C HIS A 849 13.34 13.94 -1.62
N ALA A 850 13.89 13.08 -0.76
CA ALA A 850 15.15 12.41 -1.04
C ALA A 850 15.01 11.40 -2.19
N GLU A 851 13.90 10.65 -2.22
CA GLU A 851 13.61 9.70 -3.30
C GLU A 851 13.45 10.40 -4.65
N GLU A 852 12.62 11.44 -4.73
CA GLU A 852 12.40 12.16 -5.98
C GLU A 852 13.69 12.88 -6.42
N LEU A 853 14.43 13.52 -5.50
CA LEU A 853 15.70 14.17 -5.83
C LEU A 853 16.70 13.21 -6.47
N THR A 854 17.00 12.10 -5.79
CA THR A 854 17.98 11.12 -6.26
C THR A 854 17.55 10.49 -7.58
N TYR A 855 16.26 10.20 -7.74
CA TYR A 855 15.67 9.70 -8.98
C TYR A 855 15.86 10.67 -10.16
N HIS A 856 15.50 11.95 -9.98
CA HIS A 856 15.62 12.94 -11.04
C HIS A 856 17.09 13.22 -11.42
N LEU A 857 17.99 13.33 -10.43
CA LEU A 857 19.42 13.54 -10.69
C LEU A 857 20.04 12.38 -11.47
N ALA A 858 19.72 11.13 -11.11
CA ALA A 858 20.18 9.95 -11.82
C ALA A 858 19.65 9.91 -13.27
N ARG A 859 18.38 10.23 -13.49
CA ARG A 859 17.78 10.30 -14.84
C ARG A 859 18.36 11.40 -15.71
N LEU A 860 18.80 12.50 -15.11
CA LEU A 860 19.48 13.60 -15.80
C LEU A 860 20.97 13.33 -16.06
N GLY A 861 21.55 12.27 -15.48
CA GLY A 861 22.99 12.02 -15.52
C GLY A 861 23.81 13.06 -14.72
N LYS A 862 23.20 13.72 -13.73
CA LYS A 862 23.85 14.72 -12.87
C LYS A 862 24.56 14.05 -11.69
N TRP A 863 25.59 13.28 -12.02
CA TRP A 863 26.25 12.38 -11.07
C TRP A 863 26.97 13.09 -9.91
N GLU A 864 27.56 14.28 -10.13
CA GLU A 864 28.17 15.09 -9.06
C GLU A 864 27.15 15.55 -8.02
N GLU A 865 26.02 16.08 -8.47
CA GLU A 865 24.92 16.51 -7.60
C GLU A 865 24.29 15.30 -6.87
N LEU A 866 24.18 14.16 -7.56
CA LEU A 866 23.67 12.93 -6.96
C LEU A 866 24.60 12.43 -5.86
N LEU A 867 25.92 12.44 -6.11
CA LEU A 867 26.93 12.06 -5.12
C LEU A 867 26.84 12.95 -3.88
N ASP A 868 26.67 14.26 -4.05
CA ASP A 868 26.46 15.19 -2.92
C ASP A 868 25.18 14.86 -2.14
N ALA A 869 24.07 14.61 -2.84
CA ALA A 869 22.81 14.24 -2.20
C ALA A 869 22.92 12.94 -1.39
N VAL A 870 23.48 11.87 -1.95
CA VAL A 870 23.64 10.58 -1.24
C VAL A 870 24.74 10.59 -0.19
N SER A 871 25.56 11.64 -0.11
CA SER A 871 26.50 11.84 1.01
C SER A 871 25.80 12.27 2.30
N ASN A 872 24.53 12.70 2.22
CA ASN A 872 23.72 12.98 3.39
C ASN A 872 23.32 11.66 4.09
N PRO A 873 23.62 11.45 5.39
CA PRO A 873 23.36 10.18 6.07
C PRO A 873 21.92 9.71 6.01
N LYS A 874 20.95 10.63 6.06
CA LYS A 874 19.53 10.27 5.97
C LYS A 874 19.21 9.73 4.57
N ILE A 875 19.61 10.45 3.52
CA ILE A 875 19.40 10.03 2.13
C ILE A 875 20.11 8.69 1.89
N LEU A 876 21.34 8.54 2.37
CA LEU A 876 22.12 7.31 2.26
C LEU A 876 21.42 6.12 2.93
N TYR A 877 20.98 6.28 4.17
CA TYR A 877 20.25 5.25 4.90
C TYR A 877 19.02 4.77 4.13
N TRP A 878 18.25 5.71 3.57
CA TRP A 878 17.07 5.41 2.76
C TRP A 878 17.43 4.70 1.44
N MET A 879 18.43 5.20 0.73
CA MET A 879 18.91 4.59 -0.51
C MET A 879 19.39 3.15 -0.27
N LEU A 880 20.13 2.89 0.81
CA LEU A 880 20.59 1.54 1.14
C LEU A 880 19.45 0.64 1.62
N SER A 881 18.42 1.20 2.28
CA SER A 881 17.30 0.40 2.81
C SER A 881 16.35 -0.08 1.72
N TYR A 882 16.15 0.72 0.66
CA TYR A 882 15.08 0.46 -0.32
C TYR A 882 15.57 0.38 -1.77
N TYR A 883 16.76 0.90 -2.06
CA TYR A 883 17.29 1.05 -3.42
C TYR A 883 18.77 0.62 -3.49
N GLU A 884 19.19 -0.35 -2.68
CA GLU A 884 20.57 -0.86 -2.61
C GLU A 884 21.16 -1.20 -4.00
N ASN A 885 20.34 -1.82 -4.86
CA ASN A 885 20.73 -2.16 -6.23
C ASN A 885 20.93 -0.93 -7.12
N GLU A 886 20.08 0.09 -6.99
CA GLU A 886 20.27 1.36 -7.70
C GLU A 886 21.51 2.07 -7.19
N MET A 887 21.73 2.04 -5.88
CA MET A 887 22.90 2.63 -5.24
C MET A 887 24.20 1.96 -5.76
N SER A 888 24.25 0.63 -5.81
CA SER A 888 25.34 -0.11 -6.45
C SER A 888 25.51 0.28 -7.93
N GLY A 889 24.39 0.48 -8.64
CA GLY A 889 24.39 1.00 -10.01
C GLY A 889 24.95 2.42 -10.15
N TYR A 890 24.70 3.30 -9.19
CA TYR A 890 25.23 4.67 -9.18
C TYR A 890 26.75 4.67 -9.05
N PHE A 891 27.30 3.76 -8.24
CA PHE A 891 28.74 3.62 -8.07
C PHE A 891 29.49 3.28 -9.35
N LYS A 892 28.83 2.61 -10.30
CA LYS A 892 29.42 2.43 -11.64
C LYS A 892 29.72 3.78 -12.30
N ASN A 893 28.79 4.73 -12.24
CA ASN A 893 28.96 6.06 -12.82
C ASN A 893 29.89 6.94 -11.96
N PHE A 894 29.87 6.82 -10.63
CA PHE A 894 30.83 7.52 -9.77
C PHE A 894 32.28 7.09 -10.05
N LYS A 895 32.50 5.79 -10.31
CA LYS A 895 33.82 5.26 -10.71
C LYS A 895 34.29 5.87 -12.03
N GLU A 896 33.41 6.10 -13.00
CA GLU A 896 33.73 6.79 -14.27
C GLU A 896 34.17 8.25 -14.05
N MET A 897 33.73 8.88 -12.95
CA MET A 897 34.17 10.22 -12.53
C MET A 897 35.44 10.21 -11.68
N GLY A 898 36.04 9.03 -11.46
CA GLY A 898 37.22 8.87 -10.61
C GLY A 898 36.92 8.81 -9.10
N ILE A 899 35.67 8.54 -8.70
CA ILE A 899 35.27 8.43 -7.30
C ILE A 899 34.94 6.97 -6.99
N GLY A 900 35.85 6.31 -6.26
CA GLY A 900 35.68 4.94 -5.81
C GLY A 900 34.90 4.81 -4.49
N PHE A 901 34.67 3.56 -4.07
CA PHE A 901 34.06 3.29 -2.76
C PHE A 901 34.91 3.82 -1.60
N SER A 902 36.24 3.81 -1.72
CA SER A 902 37.14 4.38 -0.71
C SER A 902 36.96 5.90 -0.58
N ASP A 903 36.92 6.63 -1.70
CA ASP A 903 36.76 8.09 -1.69
C ASP A 903 35.41 8.49 -1.12
N PHE A 904 34.36 7.74 -1.47
CA PHE A 904 33.03 7.93 -0.91
C PHE A 904 33.02 7.68 0.60
N TYR A 905 33.60 6.56 1.05
CA TYR A 905 33.68 6.25 2.49
C TYR A 905 34.41 7.37 3.24
N GLU A 906 35.55 7.83 2.73
CA GLU A 906 36.33 8.93 3.31
C GLU A 906 35.53 10.23 3.41
N LYS A 907 34.63 10.50 2.45
CA LYS A 907 33.74 11.67 2.47
C LYS A 907 32.68 11.58 3.58
N ILE A 908 32.17 10.39 3.90
CA ILE A 908 31.03 10.23 4.82
C ILE A 908 31.39 9.70 6.21
N LYS A 909 32.59 9.12 6.40
CA LYS A 909 32.99 8.37 7.61
C LYS A 909 32.76 9.13 8.92
N ASP A 910 33.05 10.43 8.94
CA ASP A 910 32.88 11.25 10.14
C ASP A 910 31.40 11.46 10.48
N THR A 911 30.56 11.54 9.44
CA THR A 911 29.12 11.77 9.58
C THR A 911 28.38 10.53 10.05
N ILE A 912 28.85 9.34 9.64
CA ILE A 912 28.24 8.05 9.99
C ILE A 912 28.89 7.36 11.20
N LYS A 913 29.90 8.00 11.81
CA LYS A 913 30.76 7.40 12.84
C LYS A 913 30.01 6.72 14.00
N THR A 914 28.84 7.24 14.37
CA THR A 914 28.05 6.70 15.50
C THR A 914 26.85 5.85 15.07
N ASP A 915 26.59 5.73 13.76
CA ASP A 915 25.44 5.03 13.21
C ASP A 915 25.80 3.58 12.85
N VAL A 916 25.62 2.70 13.84
CA VAL A 916 25.91 1.25 13.74
C VAL A 916 25.17 0.61 12.58
N LYS A 917 23.91 0.99 12.36
CA LYS A 917 23.08 0.38 11.32
C LYS A 917 23.52 0.81 9.92
N LEU A 918 23.84 2.09 9.75
CA LEU A 918 24.33 2.58 8.47
C LEU A 918 25.71 2.04 8.13
N LYS A 919 26.57 1.82 9.14
CA LYS A 919 27.84 1.09 8.96
C LYS A 919 27.57 -0.33 8.45
N ASP A 920 26.75 -1.14 9.13
CA ASP A 920 26.48 -2.52 8.69
C ASP A 920 25.99 -2.59 7.23
N MET A 921 25.06 -1.70 6.85
CA MET A 921 24.54 -1.61 5.48
C MET A 921 25.62 -1.22 4.45
N LEU A 922 26.54 -0.32 4.80
CA LEU A 922 27.67 0.05 3.93
C LEU A 922 28.69 -1.09 3.83
N GLY A 923 28.97 -1.78 4.93
CA GLY A 923 29.88 -2.92 4.96
C GLY A 923 29.41 -4.03 4.03
N TRP A 924 28.10 -4.28 4.02
CA TRP A 924 27.45 -5.20 3.09
C TRP A 924 27.54 -4.75 1.64
N LEU A 925 27.18 -3.50 1.37
CA LEU A 925 27.29 -2.93 0.03
C LEU A 925 28.72 -3.07 -0.52
N PHE A 926 29.73 -2.77 0.30
CA PHE A 926 31.14 -2.90 -0.08
C PHE A 926 31.48 -4.36 -0.39
N LEU A 927 31.02 -5.30 0.43
CA LEU A 927 31.25 -6.74 0.20
C LEU A 927 30.61 -7.22 -1.11
N VAL A 928 29.35 -6.87 -1.37
CA VAL A 928 28.63 -7.28 -2.60
C VAL A 928 29.30 -6.69 -3.86
N ASN A 929 29.95 -5.54 -3.73
CA ASN A 929 30.71 -4.89 -4.81
C ASN A 929 32.20 -5.30 -4.86
N GLY A 930 32.64 -6.26 -4.03
CA GLY A 930 33.99 -6.81 -4.03
C GLY A 930 35.05 -5.98 -3.30
N GLU A 931 34.66 -4.91 -2.60
CA GLU A 931 35.53 -4.02 -1.83
C GLU A 931 35.82 -4.61 -0.43
N ASN A 932 36.38 -5.82 -0.41
CA ASN A 932 36.54 -6.66 0.78
C ASN A 932 37.30 -5.97 1.92
N GLU A 933 38.34 -5.19 1.63
CA GLU A 933 39.14 -4.52 2.66
C GLU A 933 38.37 -3.42 3.37
N LEU A 934 37.58 -2.63 2.63
CA LEU A 934 36.73 -1.59 3.20
C LEU A 934 35.61 -2.21 4.03
N SER A 935 35.00 -3.30 3.53
CA SER A 935 33.98 -4.06 4.23
C SER A 935 34.51 -4.60 5.57
N ILE A 936 35.66 -5.29 5.57
CA ILE A 936 36.29 -5.83 6.79
C ILE A 936 36.60 -4.71 7.78
N ARG A 937 37.23 -3.62 7.33
CA ARG A 937 37.57 -2.48 8.20
C ARG A 937 36.32 -1.95 8.92
N LEU A 938 35.24 -1.79 8.17
CA LEU A 938 33.99 -1.25 8.70
C LEU A 938 33.35 -2.17 9.74
N PHE A 939 33.30 -3.48 9.44
CA PHE A 939 32.75 -4.48 10.36
C PHE A 939 33.62 -4.65 11.62
N GLU A 940 34.95 -4.59 11.53
CA GLU A 940 35.85 -4.64 12.70
C GLU A 940 35.73 -3.40 13.61
N GLU A 941 35.60 -2.21 13.01
CA GLU A 941 35.34 -0.97 13.76
C GLU A 941 34.02 -1.09 14.53
N GLN A 942 32.97 -1.61 13.89
CA GLN A 942 31.65 -1.80 14.50
C GLN A 942 31.64 -2.92 15.55
N GLU A 943 32.36 -4.01 15.32
CA GLU A 943 32.54 -5.11 16.28
C GLU A 943 33.10 -4.57 17.59
N SER A 944 34.19 -3.80 17.50
CA SER A 944 34.86 -3.22 18.67
C SER A 944 33.92 -2.32 19.49
N GLU A 945 33.11 -1.49 18.81
CA GLU A 945 32.13 -0.61 19.45
C GLU A 945 30.98 -1.38 20.10
N THR A 946 30.45 -2.40 19.42
CA THR A 946 29.29 -3.18 19.86
C THR A 946 29.66 -4.10 21.02
N LEU A 947 30.80 -4.78 20.91
CA LEU A 947 31.35 -5.65 21.96
C LEU A 947 31.60 -4.87 23.25
N HIS A 948 32.16 -3.65 23.14
CA HIS A 948 32.38 -2.79 24.30
C HIS A 948 31.06 -2.33 24.98
N ARG A 949 29.98 -2.15 24.21
CA ARG A 949 28.69 -1.67 24.76
C ARG A 949 27.81 -2.79 25.33
N TYR A 950 27.69 -3.91 24.63
CA TYR A 950 26.63 -4.90 24.87
C TYR A 950 27.17 -6.30 25.21
N GLY A 951 28.47 -6.55 25.02
CA GLY A 951 29.08 -7.86 25.26
C GLY A 951 28.78 -8.89 24.16
N GLU A 952 29.25 -10.13 24.36
CA GLU A 952 29.22 -11.20 23.33
C GLU A 952 27.86 -11.87 23.11
N ASP A 953 26.89 -11.63 23.99
CA ASP A 953 25.59 -12.31 23.97
C ASP A 953 24.50 -11.50 23.24
N GLU A 954 24.86 -10.36 22.64
CA GLU A 954 23.96 -9.53 21.82
C GLU A 954 23.70 -10.19 20.45
N PRO A 955 22.45 -10.53 20.08
CA PRO A 955 22.16 -11.25 18.83
C PRO A 955 22.62 -10.51 17.56
N ASN A 956 22.57 -9.17 17.56
CA ASN A 956 23.04 -8.34 16.45
C ASN A 956 24.55 -8.47 16.21
N LEU A 957 25.33 -8.81 17.25
CA LEU A 957 26.76 -9.07 17.13
C LEU A 957 27.05 -10.37 16.39
N TRP A 958 26.20 -11.39 16.54
CA TRP A 958 26.38 -12.67 15.85
C TRP A 958 26.12 -12.55 14.34
N ILE A 959 25.13 -11.74 13.97
CA ILE A 959 24.84 -11.37 12.58
C ILE A 959 26.05 -10.65 11.97
N MET A 960 26.61 -9.66 12.68
CA MET A 960 27.80 -8.95 12.22
C MET A 960 29.03 -9.87 12.09
N TRP A 961 29.24 -10.82 13.01
CA TRP A 961 30.32 -11.81 12.86
C TRP A 961 30.14 -12.70 11.63
N GLU A 962 28.90 -13.04 11.27
CA GLU A 962 28.60 -13.75 10.03
C GLU A 962 28.98 -12.91 8.80
N HIS A 963 28.66 -11.61 8.80
CA HIS A 963 29.02 -10.68 7.72
C HIS A 963 30.55 -10.54 7.59
N LEU A 964 31.24 -10.37 8.72
CA LEU A 964 32.69 -10.29 8.78
C LEU A 964 33.34 -11.61 8.33
N ALA A 965 32.78 -12.77 8.69
CA ALA A 965 33.25 -14.06 8.23
C ALA A 965 33.12 -14.21 6.70
N ASN A 966 32.00 -13.76 6.13
CA ASN A 966 31.80 -13.71 4.67
C ASN A 966 32.81 -12.78 3.98
N ALA A 967 33.10 -11.62 4.59
CA ALA A 967 34.11 -10.68 4.06
C ALA A 967 35.52 -11.28 4.09
N TYR A 968 35.90 -11.97 5.17
CA TYR A 968 37.16 -12.70 5.26
C TYR A 968 37.25 -13.85 4.27
N LEU A 969 36.16 -14.60 4.08
CA LEU A 969 36.07 -15.68 3.10
C LEU A 969 36.29 -15.15 1.68
N SER A 970 35.63 -14.04 1.32
CA SER A 970 35.78 -13.36 0.03
C SER A 970 37.22 -12.86 -0.22
N LYS A 971 37.91 -12.40 0.84
CA LYS A 971 39.32 -11.97 0.77
C LYS A 971 40.31 -13.15 0.66
N GLY A 972 39.89 -14.35 1.04
CA GLY A 972 40.76 -15.54 1.08
C GLY A 972 41.45 -15.76 2.43
N GLU A 973 41.05 -15.06 3.49
CA GLU A 973 41.54 -15.28 4.86
C GLU A 973 40.73 -16.38 5.55
N TRP A 974 40.82 -17.61 5.01
CA TRP A 974 39.92 -18.72 5.35
C TRP A 974 39.93 -19.10 6.84
N ASP A 975 41.09 -19.06 7.49
CA ASP A 975 41.19 -19.42 8.91
C ASP A 975 40.41 -18.46 9.83
N LYS A 976 40.42 -17.16 9.51
CA LYS A 976 39.63 -16.17 10.26
C LYS A 976 38.14 -16.35 10.01
N ALA A 977 37.75 -16.59 8.76
CA ALA A 977 36.36 -16.86 8.40
C ALA A 977 35.83 -18.12 9.15
N ILE A 978 36.59 -19.21 9.15
CA ILE A 978 36.26 -20.44 9.87
C ILE A 978 36.09 -20.16 11.37
N GLY A 979 37.02 -19.44 11.99
CA GLY A 979 36.95 -19.12 13.41
C GLY A 979 35.70 -18.32 13.79
N LEU A 980 35.31 -17.34 12.98
CA LEU A 980 34.10 -16.55 13.20
C LEU A 980 32.83 -17.39 12.98
N PHE A 981 32.75 -18.17 11.90
CA PHE A 981 31.59 -19.04 11.68
C PHE A 981 31.40 -20.06 12.80
N GLN A 982 32.48 -20.67 13.31
CA GLN A 982 32.42 -21.57 14.47
C GLN A 982 31.90 -20.86 15.72
N LYS A 983 32.37 -19.63 15.96
CA LYS A 983 31.91 -18.80 17.09
C LYS A 983 30.41 -18.51 16.99
N VAL A 984 29.92 -18.16 15.80
CA VAL A 984 28.50 -17.91 15.55
C VAL A 984 27.68 -19.20 15.67
N GLU A 985 28.18 -20.34 15.17
CA GLU A 985 27.51 -21.64 15.28
C GLU A 985 27.33 -22.03 16.75
N GLU A 986 28.37 -21.89 17.58
CA GLU A 986 28.31 -22.19 19.01
C GLU A 986 27.27 -21.31 19.72
N LYS A 987 27.29 -19.99 19.49
CA LYS A 987 26.35 -19.06 20.11
C LYS A 987 24.91 -19.34 19.70
N ARG A 988 24.64 -19.52 18.40
CA ARG A 988 23.29 -19.83 17.90
C ARG A 988 22.82 -21.23 18.31
N GLY A 989 23.71 -22.23 18.35
CA GLY A 989 23.39 -23.58 18.79
C GLY A 989 22.99 -23.67 20.27
N ASN A 990 23.53 -22.79 21.12
CA ASN A 990 23.14 -22.68 22.52
C ASN A 990 21.82 -21.92 22.72
N ALA A 991 21.47 -21.00 21.81
CA ALA A 991 20.29 -20.15 21.92
C ALA A 991 19.02 -20.73 21.26
N TYR A 992 19.18 -21.47 20.16
CA TYR A 992 18.09 -22.03 19.35
C TYR A 992 18.09 -23.57 19.41
N ARG A 993 16.99 -24.22 18.99
CA ARG A 993 16.96 -25.68 18.80
C ARG A 993 17.94 -26.09 17.68
N GLU A 994 18.60 -27.25 17.81
CA GLU A 994 19.60 -27.74 16.84
C GLU A 994 19.10 -27.84 15.38
N GLU A 995 17.79 -27.91 15.14
CA GLU A 995 17.14 -28.00 13.82
C GLU A 995 16.59 -26.64 13.32
N SER A 996 17.31 -25.54 13.55
CA SER A 996 16.94 -24.21 13.07
C SER A 996 17.67 -23.85 11.77
N GLN A 997 16.97 -23.19 10.84
CA GLN A 997 17.57 -22.82 9.56
C GLN A 997 18.63 -21.72 9.68
N ASP A 998 18.58 -20.89 10.73
CA ASP A 998 19.64 -19.92 11.01
C ASP A 998 20.96 -20.61 11.36
N LEU A 999 20.90 -21.83 11.92
CA LEU A 999 22.06 -22.67 12.16
C LEU A 999 22.54 -23.35 10.87
N TRP A 1000 21.62 -23.74 9.98
CA TRP A 1000 21.97 -24.27 8.64
C TRP A 1000 22.72 -23.24 7.79
N THR A 1001 22.30 -21.98 7.78
CA THR A 1001 22.99 -20.90 7.04
C THR A 1001 24.42 -20.72 7.52
N VAL A 1002 24.65 -20.70 8.84
CA VAL A 1002 26.00 -20.57 9.41
C VAL A 1002 26.84 -21.80 9.10
N ARG A 1003 26.27 -23.01 9.17
CA ARG A 1003 26.94 -24.26 8.78
C ARG A 1003 27.28 -24.30 7.29
N HIS A 1004 26.45 -23.73 6.42
CA HIS A 1004 26.77 -23.54 5.00
C HIS A 1004 27.96 -22.60 4.82
N GLY A 1005 27.98 -21.45 5.50
CA GLY A 1005 29.12 -20.53 5.49
C GLY A 1005 30.41 -21.20 5.96
N LEU A 1006 30.33 -21.95 7.06
CA LEU A 1006 31.44 -22.73 7.61
C LEU A 1006 31.93 -23.81 6.63
N ALA A 1007 31.02 -24.56 6.01
CA ALA A 1007 31.33 -25.60 5.03
C ALA A 1007 31.96 -25.01 3.76
N ALA A 1008 31.47 -23.86 3.29
CA ALA A 1008 32.06 -23.12 2.18
C ALA A 1008 33.48 -22.64 2.51
N ALA A 1009 33.72 -22.19 3.75
CA ALA A 1009 35.05 -21.80 4.20
C ALA A 1009 36.02 -22.99 4.28
N TYR A 1010 35.57 -24.16 4.75
CA TYR A 1010 36.37 -25.40 4.69
C TYR A 1010 36.66 -25.84 3.25
N LEU A 1011 35.69 -25.72 2.36
CA LEU A 1011 35.85 -26.06 0.94
C LEU A 1011 36.90 -25.15 0.28
N ALA A 1012 36.84 -23.84 0.53
CA ALA A 1012 37.81 -22.88 0.02
C ALA A 1012 39.24 -23.15 0.53
N LYS A 1013 39.36 -23.61 1.78
CA LYS A 1013 40.65 -24.02 2.39
C LYS A 1013 41.16 -25.38 1.89
N GLY A 1014 40.31 -26.20 1.27
CA GLY A 1014 40.63 -27.56 0.83
C GLY A 1014 40.44 -28.64 1.91
N GLU A 1015 39.75 -28.33 3.01
CA GLU A 1015 39.39 -29.31 4.05
C GLU A 1015 38.08 -30.05 3.69
N TYR A 1016 38.11 -30.80 2.58
CA TYR A 1016 36.90 -31.36 1.96
C TYR A 1016 36.09 -32.29 2.86
N ASP A 1017 36.73 -33.11 3.70
CA ASP A 1017 36.03 -34.03 4.61
C ASP A 1017 35.12 -33.29 5.61
N LYS A 1018 35.57 -32.14 6.12
CA LYS A 1018 34.77 -31.33 7.05
C LYS A 1018 33.61 -30.64 6.34
N ALA A 1019 33.84 -30.13 5.14
CA ALA A 1019 32.80 -29.52 4.32
C ALA A 1019 31.70 -30.54 3.98
N VAL A 1020 32.07 -31.73 3.51
CA VAL A 1020 31.14 -32.83 3.21
C VAL A 1020 30.33 -33.23 4.45
N GLY A 1021 30.99 -33.41 5.60
CA GLY A 1021 30.30 -33.79 6.84
C GLY A 1021 29.25 -32.76 7.31
N LEU A 1022 29.56 -31.46 7.18
CA LEU A 1022 28.61 -30.40 7.51
C LEU A 1022 27.42 -30.37 6.55
N PHE A 1023 27.66 -30.42 5.23
CA PHE A 1023 26.57 -30.42 4.25
C PHE A 1023 25.68 -31.67 4.35
N GLN A 1024 26.26 -32.85 4.64
CA GLN A 1024 25.48 -34.08 4.88
C GLN A 1024 24.57 -33.94 6.11
N ARG A 1025 25.09 -33.34 7.20
CA ARG A 1025 24.30 -33.10 8.40
C ARG A 1025 23.14 -32.14 8.12
N VAL A 1026 23.41 -31.01 7.46
CA VAL A 1026 22.35 -30.04 7.10
C VAL A 1026 21.33 -30.67 6.16
N ALA A 1027 21.76 -31.43 5.15
CA ALA A 1027 20.86 -32.11 4.23
C ALA A 1027 19.94 -33.12 4.94
N ALA A 1028 20.47 -33.89 5.89
CA ALA A 1028 19.66 -34.84 6.66
C ALA A 1028 18.62 -34.13 7.55
N GLU A 1029 19.01 -33.03 8.21
CA GLU A 1029 18.12 -32.22 9.04
C GLU A 1029 17.02 -31.54 8.17
N GLU A 1030 17.37 -31.02 6.99
CA GLU A 1030 16.43 -30.43 6.03
C GLU A 1030 15.44 -31.46 5.45
N GLU A 1031 15.93 -32.63 5.06
CA GLU A 1031 15.12 -33.73 4.51
C GLU A 1031 14.13 -34.27 5.55
N GLN A 1032 14.59 -34.48 6.79
CA GLN A 1032 13.73 -34.94 7.89
C GLN A 1032 12.58 -33.97 8.16
N LYS A 1033 12.84 -32.66 8.06
CA LYS A 1033 11.88 -31.61 8.41
C LYS A 1033 10.91 -31.26 7.28
N HIS A 1034 11.40 -31.24 6.04
CA HIS A 1034 10.67 -30.68 4.89
C HIS A 1034 10.44 -31.68 3.76
N GLY A 1035 11.00 -32.88 3.83
CA GLY A 1035 10.93 -33.89 2.78
C GLY A 1035 11.82 -33.60 1.57
N GLU A 1036 11.95 -34.59 0.68
CA GLU A 1036 12.85 -34.53 -0.48
C GLU A 1036 12.43 -33.53 -1.58
N GLU A 1037 11.21 -32.99 -1.53
CA GLU A 1037 10.69 -32.05 -2.52
C GLU A 1037 11.03 -30.58 -2.20
N ASN A 1038 11.76 -30.32 -1.11
CA ASN A 1038 12.13 -28.96 -0.70
C ASN A 1038 13.26 -28.38 -1.56
N PRO A 1039 13.07 -27.23 -2.25
CA PRO A 1039 14.12 -26.57 -3.02
C PRO A 1039 15.35 -26.15 -2.19
N GLY A 1040 15.18 -25.89 -0.88
CA GLY A 1040 16.31 -25.64 0.04
C GLY A 1040 17.29 -26.81 0.11
N LEU A 1041 16.75 -28.03 0.26
CA LEU A 1041 17.52 -29.27 0.29
C LEU A 1041 18.31 -29.49 -1.01
N TRP A 1042 17.71 -29.16 -2.16
CA TRP A 1042 18.37 -29.29 -3.46
C TRP A 1042 19.58 -28.36 -3.58
N LYS A 1043 19.53 -27.17 -2.96
CA LYS A 1043 20.69 -26.29 -2.86
C LYS A 1043 21.79 -26.92 -2.00
N THR A 1044 21.41 -27.48 -0.85
CA THR A 1044 22.34 -28.18 0.04
C THR A 1044 22.97 -29.39 -0.66
N TRP A 1045 22.20 -30.17 -1.42
CA TRP A 1045 22.70 -31.26 -2.26
C TRP A 1045 23.62 -30.77 -3.38
N ASN A 1046 23.32 -29.64 -4.02
CA ASN A 1046 24.21 -29.05 -5.03
C ASN A 1046 25.55 -28.59 -4.41
N ALA A 1047 25.53 -27.98 -3.23
CA ALA A 1047 26.74 -27.59 -2.50
C ALA A 1047 27.52 -28.81 -1.99
N LEU A 1048 26.81 -29.84 -1.49
CA LEU A 1048 27.39 -31.13 -1.12
C LEU A 1048 28.07 -31.79 -2.32
N ALA A 1049 27.46 -31.79 -3.50
CA ALA A 1049 28.06 -32.35 -4.71
C ALA A 1049 29.35 -31.61 -5.11
N GLU A 1050 29.40 -30.29 -4.93
CA GLU A 1050 30.64 -29.52 -5.13
C GLU A 1050 31.73 -29.94 -4.13
N ALA A 1051 31.38 -30.16 -2.87
CA ALA A 1051 32.30 -30.66 -1.85
C ALA A 1051 32.80 -32.08 -2.13
N LEU A 1052 31.91 -32.98 -2.55
CA LEU A 1052 32.24 -34.35 -2.98
C LEU A 1052 33.18 -34.33 -4.20
N ARG A 1053 32.92 -33.45 -5.18
CA ARG A 1053 33.81 -33.26 -6.34
C ARG A 1053 35.20 -32.78 -5.90
N GLY A 1054 35.27 -31.80 -4.99
CA GLY A 1054 36.54 -31.31 -4.43
C GLY A 1054 37.32 -32.41 -3.69
N LYS A 1055 36.62 -33.29 -2.98
CA LYS A 1055 37.19 -34.48 -2.32
C LYS A 1055 37.70 -35.55 -3.31
N GLY A 1056 37.19 -35.56 -4.54
CA GLY A 1056 37.49 -36.55 -5.57
C GLY A 1056 36.44 -37.67 -5.71
N GLU A 1057 35.30 -37.56 -5.04
CA GLU A 1057 34.17 -38.52 -5.11
C GLU A 1057 33.25 -38.14 -6.29
N PHE A 1058 33.77 -38.23 -7.52
CA PHE A 1058 33.12 -37.70 -8.73
C PHE A 1058 31.79 -38.40 -9.06
N GLU A 1059 31.71 -39.72 -8.95
CA GLU A 1059 30.48 -40.50 -9.18
C GLU A 1059 29.34 -40.08 -8.26
N GLU A 1060 29.63 -39.89 -6.97
CA GLU A 1060 28.63 -39.49 -5.98
C GLU A 1060 28.14 -38.07 -6.28
N ALA A 1061 29.06 -37.14 -6.58
CA ALA A 1061 28.73 -35.79 -6.99
C ALA A 1061 27.84 -35.75 -8.24
N ILE A 1062 28.20 -36.52 -9.28
CA ILE A 1062 27.43 -36.61 -10.53
C ILE A 1062 26.03 -37.18 -10.28
N ASN A 1063 25.91 -38.26 -9.51
CA ASN A 1063 24.62 -38.87 -9.22
C ASN A 1063 23.71 -37.92 -8.43
N LEU A 1064 24.27 -37.23 -7.43
CA LEU A 1064 23.54 -36.25 -6.63
C LEU A 1064 23.09 -35.05 -7.48
N LEU A 1065 23.97 -34.51 -8.33
CA LEU A 1065 23.62 -33.43 -9.25
C LEU A 1065 22.54 -33.85 -10.25
N ARG A 1066 22.61 -35.05 -10.83
CA ARG A 1066 21.56 -35.54 -11.75
C ARG A 1066 20.21 -35.69 -11.04
N LYS A 1067 20.18 -36.23 -9.82
CA LYS A 1067 18.97 -36.30 -8.98
C LYS A 1067 18.39 -34.89 -8.75
N THR A 1068 19.25 -33.96 -8.36
CA THR A 1068 18.88 -32.59 -8.01
C THR A 1068 18.40 -31.79 -9.22
N ILE A 1069 19.11 -31.89 -10.36
CA ILE A 1069 18.75 -31.26 -11.64
C ILE A 1069 17.41 -31.77 -12.14
N ALA A 1070 17.16 -33.08 -12.08
CA ALA A 1070 15.88 -33.63 -12.53
C ALA A 1070 14.70 -33.05 -11.72
N LYS A 1071 14.86 -32.88 -10.40
CA LYS A 1071 13.85 -32.25 -9.55
C LYS A 1071 13.70 -30.75 -9.86
N GLN A 1072 14.80 -30.01 -10.01
CA GLN A 1072 14.78 -28.59 -10.34
C GLN A 1072 14.15 -28.33 -11.72
N GLU A 1073 14.50 -29.12 -12.73
CA GLU A 1073 13.98 -29.02 -14.11
C GLU A 1073 12.50 -29.37 -14.17
N ASP A 1074 12.06 -30.43 -13.47
CA ASP A 1074 10.63 -30.77 -13.35
C ASP A 1074 9.81 -29.65 -12.70
N ARG A 1075 10.40 -28.96 -11.70
CA ARG A 1075 9.70 -27.94 -10.90
C ARG A 1075 9.67 -26.54 -11.52
N PHE A 1076 10.81 -26.07 -12.05
CA PHE A 1076 11.00 -24.68 -12.47
C PHE A 1076 11.15 -24.53 -13.99
N GLY A 1077 11.30 -25.65 -14.72
CA GLY A 1077 11.51 -25.68 -16.15
C GLY A 1077 12.93 -25.30 -16.57
N GLU A 1078 13.22 -25.54 -17.85
CA GLU A 1078 14.56 -25.35 -18.42
C GLU A 1078 15.07 -23.90 -18.49
N ASP A 1079 14.17 -22.93 -18.31
CA ASP A 1079 14.47 -21.50 -18.45
C ASP A 1079 14.83 -20.84 -17.09
N ASP A 1080 14.97 -21.65 -16.03
CA ASP A 1080 15.37 -21.22 -14.68
C ASP A 1080 16.90 -20.99 -14.57
N PRO A 1081 17.37 -19.78 -14.22
CA PRO A 1081 18.79 -19.49 -14.03
C PRO A 1081 19.50 -20.37 -12.98
N VAL A 1082 18.78 -20.87 -11.96
CA VAL A 1082 19.35 -21.76 -10.94
C VAL A 1082 19.74 -23.10 -11.57
N LEU A 1083 18.87 -23.64 -12.43
CA LEU A 1083 19.12 -24.87 -13.18
C LEU A 1083 20.40 -24.77 -14.04
N TRP A 1084 20.63 -23.61 -14.67
CA TRP A 1084 21.84 -23.40 -15.47
C TRP A 1084 23.12 -23.43 -14.64
N THR A 1085 23.04 -22.99 -13.38
CA THR A 1085 24.16 -23.10 -12.43
C THR A 1085 24.40 -24.56 -12.05
N MET A 1086 23.34 -25.33 -11.81
CA MET A 1086 23.46 -26.77 -11.53
C MET A 1086 24.02 -27.55 -12.73
N TRP A 1087 23.60 -27.23 -13.98
CA TRP A 1087 24.19 -27.80 -15.19
C TRP A 1087 25.68 -27.47 -15.32
N ASN A 1088 26.09 -26.23 -14.99
CA ASN A 1088 27.49 -25.85 -14.96
C ASN A 1088 28.28 -26.66 -13.91
N ASN A 1089 27.72 -26.88 -12.73
CA ASN A 1089 28.34 -27.72 -11.70
C ASN A 1089 28.44 -29.19 -12.12
N LEU A 1090 27.42 -29.72 -12.79
CA LEU A 1090 27.44 -31.06 -13.37
C LEU A 1090 28.49 -31.18 -14.49
N ALA A 1091 28.62 -30.16 -15.34
CA ALA A 1091 29.68 -30.11 -16.34
C ALA A 1091 31.07 -30.11 -15.68
N ASN A 1092 31.29 -29.34 -14.62
CA ASN A 1092 32.54 -29.35 -13.86
C ASN A 1092 32.84 -30.72 -13.23
N ALA A 1093 31.81 -31.43 -12.75
CA ALA A 1093 31.96 -32.79 -12.23
C ALA A 1093 32.35 -33.78 -13.34
N TYR A 1094 31.75 -33.65 -14.54
CA TYR A 1094 32.16 -34.44 -15.72
C TYR A 1094 33.59 -34.13 -16.17
N LEU A 1095 34.00 -32.85 -16.19
CA LEU A 1095 35.40 -32.46 -16.49
C LEU A 1095 36.38 -33.09 -15.52
N SER A 1096 36.11 -32.99 -14.21
CA SER A 1096 36.97 -33.54 -13.15
C SER A 1096 37.13 -35.06 -13.28
N LYS A 1097 36.13 -35.74 -13.83
CA LYS A 1097 36.15 -37.19 -14.11
C LYS A 1097 36.81 -37.55 -15.45
N GLY A 1098 36.99 -36.58 -16.36
CA GLY A 1098 37.49 -36.80 -17.72
C GLY A 1098 36.41 -37.14 -18.76
N GLU A 1099 35.13 -36.90 -18.47
CA GLU A 1099 34.02 -37.08 -19.42
C GLU A 1099 33.75 -35.78 -20.21
N TRP A 1100 34.75 -35.30 -20.96
CA TRP A 1100 34.75 -33.97 -21.58
C TRP A 1100 33.56 -33.69 -22.51
N ASP A 1101 33.15 -34.67 -23.33
CA ASP A 1101 32.04 -34.49 -24.28
C ASP A 1101 30.71 -34.15 -23.59
N LYS A 1102 30.43 -34.78 -22.45
CA LYS A 1102 29.21 -34.51 -21.68
C LYS A 1102 29.26 -33.13 -21.01
N ALA A 1103 30.44 -32.72 -20.56
CA ALA A 1103 30.63 -31.39 -20.00
C ALA A 1103 30.42 -30.29 -21.05
N ILE A 1104 30.98 -30.47 -22.24
CA ILE A 1104 30.85 -29.52 -23.37
C ILE A 1104 29.39 -29.38 -23.79
N ASP A 1105 28.65 -30.48 -23.94
CA ASP A 1105 27.22 -30.46 -24.30
C ASP A 1105 26.39 -29.62 -23.31
N LEU A 1106 26.58 -29.84 -22.00
CA LEU A 1106 25.91 -29.06 -20.95
C LEU A 1106 26.29 -27.58 -21.00
N LEU A 1107 27.57 -27.25 -21.17
CA LEU A 1107 28.05 -25.86 -21.22
C LEU A 1107 27.55 -25.13 -22.48
N GLN A 1108 27.44 -25.82 -23.61
CA GLN A 1108 26.81 -25.29 -24.83
C GLN A 1108 25.33 -24.98 -24.60
N ARG A 1109 24.59 -25.89 -23.95
CA ARG A 1109 23.20 -25.66 -23.57
C ARG A 1109 23.04 -24.43 -22.65
N VAL A 1110 23.89 -24.29 -21.64
CA VAL A 1110 23.89 -23.15 -20.71
C VAL A 1110 24.19 -21.82 -21.42
N THR A 1111 25.20 -21.80 -22.29
CA THR A 1111 25.59 -20.58 -23.03
C THR A 1111 24.50 -20.12 -24.00
N ALA A 1112 23.89 -21.05 -24.75
CA ALA A 1112 22.79 -20.75 -25.65
C ALA A 1112 21.58 -20.14 -24.91
N LYS A 1113 21.19 -20.73 -23.78
CA LYS A 1113 20.09 -20.22 -22.94
C LYS A 1113 20.35 -18.83 -22.37
N ARG A 1114 21.57 -18.56 -21.90
CA ARG A 1114 21.97 -17.24 -21.39
C ARG A 1114 21.98 -16.19 -22.48
N GLU A 1115 22.46 -16.54 -23.68
CA GLU A 1115 22.48 -15.64 -24.84
C GLU A 1115 21.07 -15.29 -25.32
N GLU A 1116 20.17 -16.29 -25.43
CA GLU A 1116 18.76 -16.08 -25.78
C GLU A 1116 18.06 -15.13 -24.80
N ARG A 1117 18.31 -15.29 -23.50
CA ARG A 1117 17.62 -14.53 -22.45
C ARG A 1117 18.17 -13.13 -22.23
N TYR A 1118 19.50 -12.96 -22.20
CA TYR A 1118 20.15 -11.73 -21.75
C TYR A 1118 20.90 -11.01 -22.87
N GLY A 1119 20.99 -11.59 -24.06
CA GLY A 1119 21.79 -11.08 -25.16
C GLY A 1119 23.29 -11.25 -24.94
N THR A 1120 24.06 -10.80 -25.94
CA THR A 1120 25.52 -11.03 -26.02
C THR A 1120 26.35 -10.11 -25.14
N GLU A 1121 25.76 -9.04 -24.62
CA GLU A 1121 26.44 -8.04 -23.78
C GLU A 1121 26.37 -8.37 -22.27
N PHE A 1122 25.75 -9.49 -21.91
CA PHE A 1122 25.58 -9.92 -20.52
C PHE A 1122 26.89 -10.52 -19.96
N PRO A 1123 27.50 -9.94 -18.90
CA PRO A 1123 28.77 -10.44 -18.36
C PRO A 1123 28.74 -11.90 -17.90
N GLY A 1124 27.59 -12.38 -17.40
CA GLY A 1124 27.43 -13.77 -17.00
C GLY A 1124 27.49 -14.78 -18.15
N LEU A 1125 27.22 -14.35 -19.40
CA LEU A 1125 27.40 -15.16 -20.59
C LEU A 1125 28.89 -15.35 -20.90
N TRP A 1126 29.69 -14.30 -20.70
CA TRP A 1126 31.13 -14.34 -20.96
C TRP A 1126 31.85 -15.32 -20.04
N ARG A 1127 31.42 -15.39 -18.77
CA ARG A 1127 31.90 -16.42 -17.82
C ARG A 1127 31.54 -17.83 -18.29
N SER A 1128 30.35 -18.02 -18.86
CA SER A 1128 29.96 -19.32 -19.42
C SER A 1128 30.76 -19.70 -20.67
N TRP A 1129 31.07 -18.74 -21.55
CA TRP A 1129 31.97 -18.97 -22.68
C TRP A 1129 33.39 -19.30 -22.22
N SER A 1130 33.88 -18.68 -21.15
CA SER A 1130 35.19 -19.01 -20.55
C SER A 1130 35.22 -20.43 -19.96
N ASN A 1131 34.16 -20.86 -19.27
CA ASN A 1131 34.05 -22.25 -18.80
C ASN A 1131 34.00 -23.24 -19.97
N LEU A 1132 33.26 -22.91 -21.03
CA LEU A 1132 33.19 -23.74 -22.25
C LEU A 1132 34.54 -23.80 -22.98
N SER A 1133 35.29 -22.70 -23.02
CA SER A 1133 36.67 -22.66 -23.54
C SER A 1133 37.57 -23.59 -22.72
N SER A 1134 37.51 -23.53 -21.39
CA SER A 1134 38.29 -24.41 -20.51
C SER A 1134 37.98 -25.88 -20.75
N ALA A 1135 36.70 -26.23 -20.99
CA ALA A 1135 36.30 -27.58 -21.33
C ALA A 1135 36.87 -28.06 -22.69
N TYR A 1136 36.85 -27.19 -23.72
CA TYR A 1136 37.48 -27.50 -25.02
C TYR A 1136 38.99 -27.68 -24.90
N LYS A 1137 39.64 -26.82 -24.10
CA LYS A 1137 41.06 -26.91 -23.82
C LYS A 1137 41.44 -28.24 -23.16
N GLU A 1138 40.74 -28.65 -22.10
CA GLU A 1138 41.00 -29.92 -21.43
C GLU A 1138 40.81 -31.14 -22.34
N LYS A 1139 39.90 -31.06 -23.31
CA LYS A 1139 39.71 -32.08 -24.35
C LYS A 1139 40.83 -32.07 -25.41
N GLY A 1140 41.61 -31.00 -25.51
CA GLY A 1140 42.64 -30.79 -26.53
C GLY A 1140 42.15 -30.09 -27.80
N GLU A 1141 40.94 -29.55 -27.82
CA GLU A 1141 40.40 -28.76 -28.93
C GLU A 1141 40.75 -27.27 -28.78
N LEU A 1142 42.07 -26.97 -28.84
CA LEU A 1142 42.62 -25.65 -28.53
C LEU A 1142 42.07 -24.53 -29.42
N GLU A 1143 41.83 -24.77 -30.71
CA GLU A 1143 41.34 -23.73 -31.63
C GLU A 1143 39.96 -23.20 -31.22
N LYS A 1144 39.07 -24.07 -30.72
CA LYS A 1144 37.74 -23.65 -30.24
C LYS A 1144 37.83 -22.89 -28.92
N SER A 1145 38.78 -23.26 -28.05
CA SER A 1145 39.04 -22.50 -26.83
C SER A 1145 39.49 -21.07 -27.17
N ILE A 1146 40.43 -20.94 -28.10
CA ILE A 1146 40.95 -19.65 -28.58
C ILE A 1146 39.82 -18.80 -29.17
N GLU A 1147 38.97 -19.35 -30.04
CA GLU A 1147 37.83 -18.62 -30.64
C GLU A 1147 36.90 -18.04 -29.57
N LEU A 1148 36.54 -18.83 -28.55
CA LEU A 1148 35.67 -18.37 -27.47
C LEU A 1148 36.33 -17.30 -26.59
N LEU A 1149 37.61 -17.46 -26.26
CA LEU A 1149 38.35 -16.46 -25.46
C LEU A 1149 38.56 -15.16 -26.23
N GLN A 1150 38.83 -15.22 -27.53
CA GLN A 1150 38.86 -14.03 -28.40
C GLN A 1150 37.52 -13.31 -28.35
N LYS A 1151 36.41 -14.03 -28.57
CA LYS A 1151 35.05 -13.47 -28.48
C LYS A 1151 34.77 -12.80 -27.14
N VAL A 1152 35.18 -13.42 -26.02
CA VAL A 1152 35.01 -12.86 -24.66
C VAL A 1152 35.85 -11.59 -24.49
N THR A 1153 37.13 -11.64 -24.85
CA THR A 1153 38.06 -10.51 -24.64
C THR A 1153 37.70 -9.30 -25.49
N GLU A 1154 37.29 -9.49 -26.75
CA GLU A 1154 36.81 -8.41 -27.63
C GLU A 1154 35.58 -7.70 -27.04
N LYS A 1155 34.61 -8.49 -26.53
CA LYS A 1155 33.40 -7.95 -25.91
C LYS A 1155 33.69 -7.21 -24.61
N GLN A 1156 34.58 -7.75 -23.77
CA GLN A 1156 35.02 -7.09 -22.55
C GLN A 1156 35.77 -5.78 -22.84
N GLU A 1157 36.70 -5.78 -23.80
CA GLU A 1157 37.46 -4.58 -24.19
C GLU A 1157 36.53 -3.51 -24.79
N GLN A 1158 35.59 -3.89 -25.65
CA GLN A 1158 34.62 -2.94 -26.22
C GLN A 1158 33.75 -2.27 -25.15
N LYS A 1159 33.37 -3.02 -24.10
CA LYS A 1159 32.44 -2.53 -23.08
C LYS A 1159 33.12 -1.79 -21.93
N TYR A 1160 34.29 -2.27 -21.50
CA TYR A 1160 34.97 -1.80 -20.29
C TYR A 1160 36.31 -1.12 -20.56
N GLY A 1161 36.76 -1.05 -21.82
CA GLY A 1161 38.10 -0.60 -22.16
C GLY A 1161 39.18 -1.61 -21.76
N ASP A 1162 40.43 -1.24 -21.98
CA ASP A 1162 41.62 -2.07 -21.73
C ASP A 1162 42.18 -1.97 -20.30
N GLU A 1163 41.54 -1.18 -19.44
CA GLU A 1163 41.94 -0.97 -18.05
C GLU A 1163 41.32 -1.96 -17.05
N ASN A 1164 40.43 -2.86 -17.49
CA ASN A 1164 39.71 -3.77 -16.59
C ASN A 1164 40.57 -4.99 -16.18
N PRO A 1165 40.84 -5.24 -14.87
CA PRO A 1165 41.59 -6.41 -14.41
C PRO A 1165 41.01 -7.78 -14.82
N ASP A 1166 39.69 -7.89 -14.95
CA ASP A 1166 39.04 -9.13 -15.41
C ASP A 1166 39.41 -9.46 -16.86
N LEU A 1167 39.52 -8.42 -17.70
CA LEU A 1167 39.97 -8.56 -19.10
C LEU A 1167 41.43 -9.01 -19.17
N TRP A 1168 42.28 -8.52 -18.27
CA TRP A 1168 43.69 -8.94 -18.21
C TRP A 1168 43.84 -10.42 -17.87
N THR A 1169 42.97 -10.94 -17.00
CA THR A 1169 42.90 -12.37 -16.68
C THR A 1169 42.49 -13.18 -17.92
N MET A 1170 41.49 -12.70 -18.68
CA MET A 1170 41.06 -13.36 -19.91
C MET A 1170 42.12 -13.30 -21.02
N TRP A 1171 42.85 -12.19 -21.18
CA TRP A 1171 44.01 -12.10 -22.06
C TRP A 1171 45.14 -13.03 -21.65
N THR A 1172 45.38 -13.20 -20.35
CA THR A 1172 46.37 -14.15 -19.84
C THR A 1172 45.96 -15.59 -20.19
N ASN A 1173 44.69 -15.95 -20.01
CA ASN A 1173 44.19 -17.27 -20.40
C ASN A 1173 44.30 -17.50 -21.92
N LEU A 1174 43.94 -16.50 -22.74
CA LEU A 1174 44.09 -16.54 -24.19
C LEU A 1174 45.57 -16.69 -24.61
N ALA A 1175 46.48 -16.02 -23.91
CA ALA A 1175 47.91 -16.13 -24.15
C ALA A 1175 48.45 -17.53 -23.83
N LEU A 1176 47.99 -18.13 -22.73
CA LEU A 1176 48.35 -19.50 -22.38
C LEU A 1176 47.85 -20.50 -23.43
N ASP A 1177 46.64 -20.31 -23.94
CA ASP A 1177 46.08 -21.15 -25.02
C ASP A 1177 46.86 -20.98 -26.33
N TYR A 1178 47.27 -19.76 -26.69
CA TYR A 1178 48.18 -19.55 -27.80
C TYR A 1178 49.53 -20.26 -27.60
N SER A 1179 50.10 -20.21 -26.40
CA SER A 1179 51.36 -20.89 -26.09
C SER A 1179 51.24 -22.40 -26.26
N GLU A 1180 50.16 -23.00 -25.76
CA GLU A 1180 49.87 -24.43 -25.94
C GLU A 1180 49.62 -24.79 -27.42
N ASN A 1181 49.04 -23.87 -28.19
CA ASN A 1181 48.89 -23.99 -29.65
C ASN A 1181 50.18 -23.65 -30.43
N LYS A 1182 51.31 -23.42 -29.74
CA LYS A 1182 52.62 -23.04 -30.31
C LYS A 1182 52.64 -21.69 -31.04
N GLU A 1183 51.67 -20.83 -30.79
CA GLU A 1183 51.60 -19.45 -31.28
C GLU A 1183 52.30 -18.47 -30.31
N PHE A 1184 53.58 -18.75 -30.03
CA PHE A 1184 54.33 -18.10 -28.95
C PHE A 1184 54.40 -16.57 -29.06
N ASP A 1185 54.51 -16.02 -30.27
CA ASP A 1185 54.60 -14.56 -30.45
C ASP A 1185 53.30 -13.84 -30.07
N LYS A 1186 52.13 -14.46 -30.33
CA LYS A 1186 50.84 -13.92 -29.88
C LYS A 1186 50.69 -14.01 -28.37
N ALA A 1187 51.14 -15.12 -27.79
CA ALA A 1187 51.13 -15.33 -26.34
C ALA A 1187 52.00 -14.29 -25.61
N VAL A 1188 53.23 -14.08 -26.07
CA VAL A 1188 54.15 -13.07 -25.52
C VAL A 1188 53.55 -11.67 -25.65
N GLY A 1189 53.05 -11.30 -26.83
CA GLY A 1189 52.48 -9.96 -27.05
C GLY A 1189 51.30 -9.63 -26.13
N LEU A 1190 50.41 -10.60 -25.87
CA LEU A 1190 49.30 -10.42 -24.93
C LEU A 1190 49.78 -10.30 -23.47
N LEU A 1191 50.72 -11.13 -23.05
CA LEU A 1191 51.25 -11.08 -21.68
C LEU A 1191 52.06 -9.81 -21.42
N GLU A 1192 52.80 -9.31 -22.41
CA GLU A 1192 53.49 -8.02 -22.34
C GLU A 1192 52.48 -6.85 -22.27
N LYS A 1193 51.38 -6.91 -23.04
CA LYS A 1193 50.26 -5.95 -22.91
C LYS A 1193 49.70 -5.94 -21.49
N VAL A 1194 49.39 -7.12 -20.93
CA VAL A 1194 48.87 -7.25 -19.55
C VAL A 1194 49.88 -6.72 -18.52
N MET A 1195 51.15 -7.08 -18.64
CA MET A 1195 52.22 -6.63 -17.75
C MET A 1195 52.32 -5.10 -17.74
N HIS A 1196 52.39 -4.47 -18.91
CA HIS A 1196 52.49 -3.02 -19.01
C HIS A 1196 51.28 -2.32 -18.41
N LYS A 1197 50.07 -2.84 -18.62
CA LYS A 1197 48.85 -2.29 -18.01
C LYS A 1197 48.85 -2.42 -16.48
N GLN A 1198 49.29 -3.56 -15.96
CA GLN A 1198 49.45 -3.76 -14.52
C GLN A 1198 50.48 -2.80 -13.92
N GLU A 1199 51.63 -2.61 -14.59
CA GLU A 1199 52.70 -1.69 -14.17
C GLU A 1199 52.25 -0.22 -14.23
N GLU A 1200 51.54 0.19 -15.28
CA GLU A 1200 51.04 1.56 -15.44
C GLU A 1200 50.02 1.91 -14.35
N ARG A 1201 49.09 0.99 -14.06
CA ARG A 1201 48.00 1.22 -13.11
C ARG A 1201 48.42 1.10 -11.64
N PHE A 1202 49.23 0.10 -11.31
CA PHE A 1202 49.54 -0.27 -9.92
C PHE A 1202 51.03 -0.10 -9.56
N GLY A 1203 51.87 0.26 -10.53
CA GLY A 1203 53.32 0.33 -10.38
C GLY A 1203 54.01 -1.04 -10.43
N GLU A 1204 55.34 -1.03 -10.59
CA GLU A 1204 56.19 -2.25 -10.54
C GLU A 1204 56.10 -3.00 -9.20
N GLY A 1205 55.57 -2.33 -8.17
CA GLY A 1205 55.31 -2.87 -6.83
C GLY A 1205 53.94 -3.51 -6.67
N TYR A 1206 53.24 -3.90 -7.72
CA TYR A 1206 51.98 -4.64 -7.61
C TYR A 1206 52.22 -6.10 -7.16
N HIS A 1207 51.46 -6.59 -6.18
CA HIS A 1207 51.67 -7.95 -5.65
C HIS A 1207 51.46 -9.00 -6.73
N ASP A 1208 50.37 -8.95 -7.49
CA ASP A 1208 50.03 -10.02 -8.43
C ASP A 1208 50.81 -10.01 -9.76
N LEU A 1209 51.68 -9.01 -9.98
CA LEU A 1209 52.55 -8.91 -11.17
C LEU A 1209 53.47 -10.14 -11.31
N TRP A 1210 53.80 -10.82 -10.20
CA TRP A 1210 54.60 -12.05 -10.24
C TRP A 1210 53.93 -13.16 -11.05
N LYS A 1211 52.59 -13.22 -11.10
CA LYS A 1211 51.83 -14.23 -11.86
C LYS A 1211 52.05 -14.03 -13.37
N THR A 1212 51.95 -12.79 -13.84
CA THR A 1212 52.18 -12.42 -15.24
C THR A 1212 53.62 -12.71 -15.66
N TRP A 1213 54.60 -12.37 -14.81
CA TRP A 1213 56.00 -12.73 -15.06
C TRP A 1213 56.24 -14.24 -15.07
N ALA A 1214 55.57 -15.01 -14.20
CA ALA A 1214 55.66 -16.47 -14.23
C ALA A 1214 55.07 -17.04 -15.53
N CYS A 1215 53.96 -16.49 -16.02
CA CYS A 1215 53.40 -16.84 -17.33
C CYS A 1215 54.36 -16.50 -18.47
N LEU A 1216 54.93 -15.28 -18.50
CA LEU A 1216 55.94 -14.89 -19.50
C LEU A 1216 57.14 -15.83 -19.48
N SER A 1217 57.64 -16.17 -18.29
CA SER A 1217 58.74 -17.13 -18.12
C SER A 1217 58.40 -18.49 -18.71
N LYS A 1218 57.19 -19.01 -18.46
CA LYS A 1218 56.71 -20.27 -19.05
C LYS A 1218 56.66 -20.19 -20.57
N VAL A 1219 56.03 -19.16 -21.14
CA VAL A 1219 55.91 -19.00 -22.60
C VAL A 1219 57.27 -18.85 -23.27
N TYR A 1220 58.20 -18.08 -22.69
CA TYR A 1220 59.57 -17.97 -23.21
C TYR A 1220 60.34 -19.29 -23.10
N THR A 1221 60.08 -20.10 -22.07
CA THR A 1221 60.65 -21.46 -21.95
C THR A 1221 60.12 -22.35 -23.07
N ASP A 1222 58.81 -22.36 -23.31
CA ASP A 1222 58.17 -23.17 -24.35
C ASP A 1222 58.62 -22.73 -25.77
N LYS A 1223 58.92 -21.44 -25.95
CA LYS A 1223 59.50 -20.86 -27.18
C LYS A 1223 61.00 -21.17 -27.36
N GLY A 1224 61.70 -21.60 -26.30
CA GLY A 1224 63.15 -21.87 -26.31
C GLY A 1224 64.06 -20.66 -26.06
N GLU A 1225 63.51 -19.52 -25.61
CA GLU A 1225 64.27 -18.31 -25.24
C GLU A 1225 64.63 -18.33 -23.73
N TYR A 1226 65.51 -19.24 -23.34
CA TYR A 1226 65.79 -19.55 -21.93
C TYR A 1226 66.36 -18.39 -21.10
N GLU A 1227 67.13 -17.47 -21.70
CA GLU A 1227 67.68 -16.31 -20.99
C GLU A 1227 66.56 -15.38 -20.50
N LYS A 1228 65.63 -15.01 -21.38
CA LYS A 1228 64.46 -14.20 -21.01
C LYS A 1228 63.55 -14.93 -20.02
N ALA A 1229 63.38 -16.24 -20.21
CA ALA A 1229 62.62 -17.05 -19.28
C ALA A 1229 63.19 -17.01 -17.86
N ALA A 1230 64.52 -17.09 -17.73
CA ALA A 1230 65.22 -17.01 -16.45
C ALA A 1230 65.07 -15.61 -15.80
N ASP A 1231 65.15 -14.55 -16.58
CA ASP A 1231 64.96 -13.17 -16.09
C ASP A 1231 63.57 -12.97 -15.49
N PHE A 1232 62.51 -13.34 -16.22
CA PHE A 1232 61.14 -13.24 -15.72
C PHE A 1232 60.88 -14.17 -14.53
N LEU A 1233 61.46 -15.37 -14.51
CA LEU A 1233 61.36 -16.27 -13.37
C LEU A 1233 62.01 -15.67 -12.12
N HIS A 1234 63.15 -15.02 -12.28
CA HIS A 1234 63.84 -14.35 -11.17
C HIS A 1234 62.99 -13.19 -10.63
N LYS A 1235 62.45 -12.34 -11.51
CA LYS A 1235 61.53 -11.26 -11.13
C LYS A 1235 60.30 -11.80 -10.37
N ALA A 1236 59.68 -12.86 -10.89
CA ALA A 1236 58.52 -13.50 -10.26
C ALA A 1236 58.84 -14.03 -8.85
N LYS A 1237 59.97 -14.71 -8.65
CA LYS A 1237 60.39 -15.22 -7.33
C LYS A 1237 60.63 -14.09 -6.33
N VAL A 1238 61.44 -13.11 -6.71
CA VAL A 1238 61.77 -11.97 -5.84
C VAL A 1238 60.51 -11.21 -5.40
N ARG A 1239 59.50 -11.14 -6.27
CA ARG A 1239 58.23 -10.47 -5.95
C ARG A 1239 57.28 -11.33 -5.13
N LYS A 1240 57.21 -12.64 -5.38
CA LYS A 1240 56.38 -13.56 -4.59
C LYS A 1240 56.84 -13.66 -3.13
N ASP A 1241 58.14 -13.54 -2.89
CA ASP A 1241 58.74 -13.66 -1.55
C ASP A 1241 58.69 -12.34 -0.74
N LYS A 1242 58.29 -11.22 -1.35
CA LYS A 1242 58.13 -9.89 -0.74
C LYS A 1242 56.67 -9.57 -0.51
#